data_AF-A0A8H5IVG1-F1
#
_entry.id   AF-A0A8H5IVG1-F1
#
_cell.length_a   1.000
_cell.length_b   1.000
_cell.length_c   1.000
_cell.angle_alpha   90.00
_cell.angle_beta   90.00
_cell.angle_gamma   90.00
#
_symmetry.space_group_name_H-M   'P 1'
#
loop_
_entity.id
_entity.type
_entity.pdbx_description
1 polymer ?
#
loop_
_entity_poly.entity_id
_entity_poly.type
_entity_poly.pdbx_seq_one_letter_code
_entity_poly.pdbx_strand_id
1 'polypeptide(L)'
;MPPRLRACDGCSKRKIQCVKPDPEGRCERCSKLHLECVTTSTPHVKVTVGKQVTRLESRVAELEASIVQMRSEISATRAAGSLSTLQGNSEDTTGCISPYLQQKPANAVPISIWTCLGQHWYFKGIPINSPQGLEWISSKIGENVSLDGFRLFGSQRHHFSSSSPPFTFPERQVIEAFLNSYFTSPWRLLYPIIDVALVEETLAAAYTESQSAQVCFLAFMALCSRLKGSLLQLDDSDVYIRASHSYLPQLLSQSTLESLQTVIMLQIYHLLAGHWGAAAELHPYACRAIYDLKGHIAHPSGPDTGVDRRQRHIRNLFWVCYILDKDIALRYGRPPCLTRDYCDLTLPDDWARVYQDPAGTAQGGMLRQDDSICFSQDLCLSQIKEKICLFLCSLDNSKLSDGAILGQVRQLDVDLETCRSSIPKEYRPKWSLSSEHPLLHPGMSFVQRIRCIHLQLEYKHLMTMIHTAVRRCGAVYAVDDKLPEDLHNVYHSSSDISLEASRTTLQIFKSHINILQEDMFGHIAIYPPIAAMALFMNLLLHPSDPRARNDLDLLAGCATLFQDMPMRDLTNDDMDSIQELNRFISELIMSSTTTIQAQSGTLTISPNAKPTHGHELKDKTPLQAMSHGDVVLRGIPKHPDFASQRQWQLEHMAAAFRHWHREGYVEGISGHISVRDPEFTDAFWTNPLGRHFGLLKVSDMILVNLKGEVIGGNRTRPPNSAGFLIHASIHKARSDVHAICHCHSIHGKAWSVFGKRLEMLTQDVCKFRGDAHSVYDSYGGVVLGSEEGDRIAAAMGPKGKGCILRNHGILTVGQTVDEAAWLYTSMERSCRVQLLAEAAAANGLPKVLIDDEEANFNFDVESDPEICYCEFQAYYDLEDELSDGAFKK
;
A
#
# COMPACT_ATOMS: atom_id res chain seq x y z
N MET A 1 -8.74 -58.34 -7.98
CA MET A 1 -8.82 -56.85 -7.98
C MET A 1 -9.66 -56.43 -9.18
N PRO A 2 -10.68 -55.58 -9.02
CA PRO A 2 -11.41 -55.03 -10.17
C PRO A 2 -10.48 -54.17 -11.03
N PRO A 3 -10.72 -54.07 -12.36
CA PRO A 3 -9.86 -53.32 -13.26
C PRO A 3 -9.83 -51.84 -12.87
N ARG A 4 -8.61 -51.27 -12.72
CA ARG A 4 -8.43 -49.83 -12.50
C ARG A 4 -8.98 -49.07 -13.71
N LEU A 5 -10.13 -48.41 -13.54
CA LEU A 5 -10.70 -47.54 -14.56
C LEU A 5 -9.75 -46.35 -14.81
N ARG A 6 -9.38 -46.13 -16.08
CA ARG A 6 -8.54 -44.99 -16.48
C ARG A 6 -9.34 -43.69 -16.38
N ALA A 7 -8.71 -42.65 -15.84
CA ALA A 7 -9.23 -41.30 -15.86
C ALA A 7 -9.37 -40.78 -17.31
N CYS A 8 -10.39 -39.95 -17.58
CA CYS A 8 -10.51 -39.28 -18.89
C CYS A 8 -9.39 -38.26 -19.10
N ASP A 9 -9.10 -37.95 -20.36
CA ASP A 9 -7.97 -37.10 -20.75
C ASP A 9 -8.07 -35.71 -20.09
N GLY A 10 -9.28 -35.17 -19.98
CA GLY A 10 -9.55 -33.88 -19.31
C GLY A 10 -9.31 -33.88 -17.79
N CYS A 11 -9.53 -35.01 -17.11
CA CYS A 11 -9.22 -35.13 -15.67
C CYS A 11 -7.73 -35.45 -15.46
N SER A 12 -7.15 -36.29 -16.32
CA SER A 12 -5.73 -36.65 -16.31
C SER A 12 -4.84 -35.42 -16.53
N LYS A 13 -5.11 -34.61 -17.56
CA LYS A 13 -4.36 -33.38 -17.87
C LYS A 13 -4.40 -32.35 -16.74
N ARG A 14 -5.48 -32.35 -15.95
CA ARG A 14 -5.67 -31.43 -14.82
C ARG A 14 -5.27 -32.04 -13.47
N LYS A 15 -4.74 -33.27 -13.44
CA LYS A 15 -4.33 -34.01 -12.24
C LYS A 15 -5.40 -34.07 -11.14
N ILE A 16 -6.66 -34.20 -11.52
CA ILE A 16 -7.79 -34.31 -10.58
C ILE A 16 -8.42 -35.71 -10.64
N GLN A 17 -9.11 -36.09 -9.56
CA GLN A 17 -9.76 -37.39 -9.47
C GLN A 17 -10.90 -37.54 -10.48
N CYS A 18 -10.86 -38.61 -11.27
CA CYS A 18 -11.88 -38.95 -12.25
C CYS A 18 -12.80 -40.02 -11.67
N VAL A 19 -14.00 -39.63 -11.20
CA VAL A 19 -15.00 -40.55 -10.66
C VAL A 19 -15.99 -40.91 -11.75
N LYS A 20 -15.99 -42.18 -12.16
CA LYS A 20 -16.92 -42.73 -13.16
C LYS A 20 -17.91 -43.68 -12.47
N PRO A 21 -19.21 -43.34 -12.40
CA PRO A 21 -20.22 -44.25 -11.85
C PRO A 21 -20.51 -45.43 -12.79
N ASP A 22 -20.26 -45.27 -14.10
CA ASP A 22 -20.33 -46.30 -15.13
C ASP A 22 -19.00 -46.31 -15.92
N PRO A 23 -18.32 -47.47 -16.10
CA PRO A 23 -17.10 -47.61 -16.90
C PRO A 23 -17.19 -46.99 -18.31
N GLU A 24 -18.34 -47.11 -18.98
CA GLU A 24 -18.58 -46.60 -20.33
C GLU A 24 -19.25 -45.22 -20.33
N GLY A 25 -19.68 -44.74 -19.16
CA GLY A 25 -20.33 -43.45 -18.97
C GLY A 25 -19.37 -42.26 -18.79
N ARG A 26 -19.96 -41.05 -18.82
CA ARG A 26 -19.25 -39.80 -18.51
C ARG A 26 -18.88 -39.77 -17.03
N CYS A 27 -17.71 -39.23 -16.69
CA CYS A 27 -17.38 -38.99 -15.28
C CYS A 27 -18.27 -37.89 -14.69
N GLU A 28 -18.52 -37.93 -13.37
CA GLU A 28 -19.42 -37.01 -12.68
C GLU A 28 -19.12 -35.54 -12.99
N ARG A 29 -17.83 -35.19 -13.02
CA ARG A 29 -17.36 -33.83 -13.34
C ARG A 29 -17.68 -33.42 -14.77
N CYS A 30 -17.40 -34.26 -15.75
CA CYS A 30 -17.71 -33.97 -17.14
C CYS A 30 -19.23 -33.90 -17.37
N SER A 31 -20.02 -34.66 -16.61
CA SER A 31 -21.47 -34.59 -16.64
C SER A 31 -22.00 -33.28 -16.04
N LYS A 32 -21.47 -32.85 -14.90
CA LYS A 32 -21.88 -31.61 -14.20
C LYS A 32 -21.49 -30.34 -14.95
N LEU A 33 -20.37 -30.35 -15.66
CA LEU A 33 -19.85 -29.21 -16.41
C LEU A 33 -20.18 -29.23 -17.91
N HIS A 34 -20.97 -30.21 -18.36
CA HIS A 34 -21.28 -30.45 -19.78
C HIS A 34 -20.05 -30.55 -20.70
N LEU A 35 -18.90 -31.01 -20.17
CA LEU A 35 -17.63 -31.13 -20.90
C LEU A 35 -17.47 -32.50 -21.56
N GLU A 36 -16.82 -32.56 -22.71
CA GLU A 36 -16.52 -33.82 -23.42
C GLU A 36 -15.66 -34.76 -22.54
N CYS A 37 -15.98 -36.06 -22.53
CA CYS A 37 -15.36 -37.04 -21.63
C CYS A 37 -14.75 -38.18 -22.46
N VAL A 38 -13.59 -37.92 -23.07
CA VAL A 38 -12.91 -38.87 -23.98
C VAL A 38 -11.68 -39.47 -23.30
N THR A 39 -11.42 -40.76 -23.59
CA THR A 39 -10.17 -41.47 -23.29
C THR A 39 -9.55 -41.91 -24.61
N THR A 40 -8.61 -41.14 -25.15
CA THR A 40 -7.94 -41.49 -26.40
C THR A 40 -6.85 -42.54 -26.16
N SER A 41 -6.92 -43.66 -26.88
CA SER A 41 -5.90 -44.71 -26.84
C SER A 41 -4.75 -44.38 -27.80
N THR A 42 -3.66 -43.82 -27.30
CA THR A 42 -2.39 -43.78 -28.06
C THR A 42 -1.38 -44.76 -27.43
N PRO A 43 -0.80 -45.69 -28.21
CA PRO A 43 0.23 -46.58 -27.71
C PRO A 43 1.58 -45.87 -27.71
N HIS A 44 2.16 -45.61 -26.53
CA HIS A 44 3.55 -45.17 -26.43
C HIS A 44 4.49 -46.33 -26.81
N VAL A 45 5.31 -46.10 -27.84
CA VAL A 45 6.44 -46.95 -28.23
C VAL A 45 7.42 -47.07 -27.05
N LYS A 46 7.62 -48.29 -26.55
CA LYS A 46 8.65 -48.62 -25.56
C LYS A 46 10.03 -48.41 -26.18
N VAL A 47 10.71 -47.33 -25.83
CA VAL A 47 12.17 -47.25 -25.92
C VAL A 47 12.72 -48.12 -24.79
N THR A 48 13.60 -49.07 -25.16
CA THR A 48 14.03 -50.20 -24.35
C THR A 48 14.80 -49.76 -23.09
N VAL A 49 14.16 -49.87 -21.92
CA VAL A 49 14.69 -49.59 -20.56
C VAL A 49 16.09 -50.19 -20.34
N GLY A 50 16.41 -51.32 -20.97
CA GLY A 50 17.73 -51.95 -20.86
C GLY A 50 18.89 -51.05 -21.27
N LYS A 51 18.79 -50.27 -22.36
CA LYS A 51 19.91 -49.40 -22.79
C LYS A 51 20.13 -48.21 -21.87
N GLN A 52 19.09 -47.75 -21.18
CA GLN A 52 19.16 -46.65 -20.22
C GLN A 52 19.75 -47.10 -18.89
N VAL A 53 19.38 -48.31 -18.44
CA VAL A 53 19.95 -48.91 -17.22
C VAL A 53 21.44 -49.18 -17.40
N THR A 54 21.87 -49.79 -18.51
CA THR A 54 23.31 -50.04 -18.75
C THR A 54 24.12 -48.73 -18.85
N ARG A 55 23.54 -47.67 -19.44
CA ARG A 55 24.18 -46.35 -19.51
C ARG A 55 24.27 -45.68 -18.14
N LEU A 56 23.26 -45.84 -17.28
CA LEU A 56 23.26 -45.31 -15.92
C LEU A 56 24.22 -46.10 -15.02
N GLU A 57 24.28 -47.42 -15.15
CA GLU A 57 25.23 -48.27 -14.43
C GLU A 57 26.68 -47.93 -14.78
N SER A 58 27.01 -47.75 -16.07
CA SER A 58 28.34 -47.25 -16.47
C SER A 58 28.65 -45.87 -15.89
N ARG A 59 27.66 -44.97 -15.82
CA ARG A 59 27.88 -43.62 -15.29
C ARG A 59 28.02 -43.58 -13.78
N VAL A 60 27.34 -44.47 -13.06
CA VAL A 60 27.52 -44.66 -11.61
C VAL A 60 28.93 -45.22 -11.33
N ALA A 61 29.39 -46.21 -12.10
CA ALA A 61 30.73 -46.75 -11.95
C ALA A 61 31.84 -45.72 -12.21
N GLU A 62 31.69 -44.84 -13.22
CA GLU A 62 32.63 -43.74 -13.48
C GLU A 62 32.64 -42.70 -12.35
N LEU A 63 31.47 -42.38 -11.78
CA LEU A 63 31.36 -41.44 -10.67
C LEU A 63 31.95 -42.01 -9.38
N GLU A 64 31.72 -43.29 -9.09
CA GLU A 64 32.32 -43.99 -7.95
C GLU A 64 33.85 -44.03 -8.08
N ALA A 65 34.38 -44.32 -9.27
CA ALA A 65 35.83 -44.27 -9.52
C ALA A 65 36.41 -42.86 -9.33
N SER A 66 35.70 -41.83 -9.79
CA SER A 66 36.11 -40.42 -9.64
C SER A 66 36.10 -39.97 -8.17
N ILE A 67 35.14 -40.45 -7.36
CA ILE A 67 35.07 -40.16 -5.93
C ILE A 67 36.22 -40.85 -5.17
N VAL A 68 36.57 -42.09 -5.54
CA VAL A 68 37.72 -42.79 -4.95
C VAL A 68 39.03 -42.08 -5.31
N GLN A 69 39.17 -41.60 -6.54
CA GLN A 69 40.32 -40.82 -6.98
C GLN A 69 40.44 -39.50 -6.20
N MET A 70 39.36 -38.72 -6.10
CA MET A 70 39.33 -37.48 -5.31
C MET A 70 39.65 -37.72 -3.83
N ARG A 71 39.16 -38.81 -3.23
CA ARG A 71 39.50 -39.16 -1.84
C ARG A 71 40.98 -39.50 -1.68
N SER A 72 41.59 -40.17 -2.66
CA SER A 72 43.02 -40.47 -2.66
C SER A 72 43.88 -39.20 -2.80
N GLU A 73 43.45 -38.25 -3.64
CA GLU A 73 44.12 -36.97 -3.85
C GLU A 73 44.05 -36.08 -2.60
N ILE A 74 42.89 -36.02 -1.92
CA ILE A 74 42.69 -35.30 -0.66
C ILE A 74 43.51 -35.92 0.49
N SER A 75 43.62 -37.25 0.54
CA SER A 75 44.48 -37.92 1.52
C SER A 75 45.98 -37.69 1.24
N ALA A 76 46.38 -37.59 -0.03
CA ALA A 76 47.76 -37.25 -0.41
C ALA A 76 48.12 -35.78 -0.08
N THR A 77 47.18 -34.84 -0.20
CA THR A 77 47.42 -33.42 0.15
C THR A 77 47.54 -33.20 1.66
N ARG A 78 46.83 -33.98 2.48
CA ARG A 78 46.89 -33.88 3.95
C ARG A 78 48.19 -34.40 4.57
N ALA A 79 48.97 -35.20 3.86
CA ALA A 79 50.25 -35.72 4.36
C ALA A 79 51.44 -34.76 4.16
N ALA A 80 51.30 -33.70 3.36
CA ALA A 80 52.44 -32.85 2.95
C ALA A 80 52.46 -31.42 3.54
N GLY A 81 51.47 -31.01 4.33
CA GLY A 81 51.34 -29.62 4.82
C GLY A 81 51.53 -29.47 6.32
N SER A 82 52.79 -29.50 6.79
CA SER A 82 53.17 -29.06 8.14
C SER A 82 53.09 -27.53 8.23
N LEU A 83 52.62 -27.01 9.38
CA LEU A 83 52.45 -25.59 9.70
C LEU A 83 53.65 -24.71 9.28
N SER A 84 53.38 -23.65 8.53
CA SER A 84 54.15 -22.40 8.64
C SER A 84 53.30 -21.19 8.24
N THR A 85 53.14 -20.31 9.22
CA THR A 85 52.71 -18.91 9.13
C THR A 85 53.51 -18.16 8.05
N LEU A 86 52.84 -17.39 7.18
CA LEU A 86 53.21 -16.00 6.82
C LEU A 86 52.30 -15.42 5.72
N GLN A 87 52.22 -14.10 5.79
CA GLN A 87 51.54 -13.14 4.92
C GLN A 87 51.76 -13.36 3.41
N GLY A 88 50.73 -13.06 2.62
CA GLY A 88 50.83 -12.87 1.18
C GLY A 88 49.51 -12.38 0.58
N ASN A 89 49.55 -11.23 -0.10
CA ASN A 89 48.48 -10.71 -0.95
C ASN A 89 48.24 -11.65 -2.16
N SER A 90 46.99 -11.91 -2.52
CA SER A 90 46.56 -12.00 -3.92
C SER A 90 45.03 -12.05 -4.05
N GLU A 91 44.58 -11.45 -5.14
CA GLU A 91 43.21 -11.37 -5.66
C GLU A 91 42.58 -12.73 -5.99
N ASP A 92 41.25 -12.68 -6.15
CA ASP A 92 40.34 -13.65 -6.79
C ASP A 92 40.17 -15.05 -6.19
N THR A 93 39.01 -15.24 -5.54
CA THR A 93 38.05 -16.31 -5.89
C THR A 93 36.69 -16.06 -5.26
N THR A 94 35.68 -16.04 -6.13
CA THR A 94 34.25 -15.93 -5.89
C THR A 94 33.69 -17.19 -5.20
N GLY A 95 32.88 -17.00 -4.15
CA GLY A 95 32.18 -18.10 -3.48
C GLY A 95 31.33 -17.60 -2.32
N CYS A 96 30.08 -17.20 -2.63
CA CYS A 96 28.94 -16.95 -1.74
C CYS A 96 29.25 -16.92 -0.23
N ILE A 97 29.64 -15.74 0.28
CA ILE A 97 29.81 -15.48 1.72
C ILE A 97 28.57 -14.70 2.19
N SER A 98 27.90 -15.23 3.22
CA SER A 98 26.73 -14.62 3.87
C SER A 98 26.97 -13.12 4.22
N PRO A 99 25.99 -12.22 4.02
CA PRO A 99 26.14 -10.77 4.28
C PRO A 99 26.56 -10.42 5.72
N TYR A 100 26.35 -11.32 6.68
CA TYR A 100 26.71 -11.09 8.08
C TYR A 100 28.23 -11.02 8.31
N LEU A 101 29.03 -11.69 7.47
CA LEU A 101 30.49 -11.79 7.66
C LEU A 101 31.30 -10.64 7.04
N GLN A 102 30.67 -9.75 6.26
CA GLN A 102 31.35 -8.60 5.64
C GLN A 102 31.27 -7.31 6.46
N GLN A 103 30.59 -7.30 7.62
CA GLN A 103 30.58 -6.13 8.49
C GLN A 103 31.96 -5.95 9.15
N LYS A 104 32.73 -4.96 8.68
CA LYS A 104 33.86 -4.43 9.45
C LYS A 104 33.35 -4.00 10.84
N PRO A 105 34.04 -4.33 11.93
CA PRO A 105 33.69 -3.80 13.25
C PRO A 105 34.11 -2.33 13.29
N ALA A 106 33.21 -1.43 12.90
CA ALA A 106 33.39 0.01 13.05
C ALA A 106 32.03 0.68 13.24
N ASN A 107 31.87 1.35 14.39
CA ASN A 107 30.85 2.34 14.75
C ASN A 107 29.43 2.12 14.21
N ALA A 108 28.53 1.66 15.09
CA ALA A 108 27.07 1.56 14.96
C ALA A 108 26.48 2.12 13.64
N VAL A 109 26.38 1.25 12.64
CA VAL A 109 25.73 1.53 11.35
C VAL A 109 24.24 1.83 11.59
N PRO A 110 23.62 2.81 10.90
CA PRO A 110 22.18 3.06 10.99
C PRO A 110 21.37 1.81 10.64
N ILE A 111 20.21 1.64 11.28
CA ILE A 111 19.25 0.56 10.97
C ILE A 111 18.81 0.73 9.51
N SER A 112 19.25 -0.16 8.62
CA SER A 112 18.89 -0.15 7.18
C SER A 112 17.49 -0.74 6.96
N ILE A 113 16.81 -0.33 5.88
CA ILE A 113 15.52 -0.88 5.42
C ILE A 113 15.51 -2.41 5.36
N TRP A 114 16.64 -3.03 5.07
CA TRP A 114 16.78 -4.48 4.97
C TRP A 114 16.54 -5.20 6.30
N THR A 115 16.68 -4.48 7.41
CA THR A 115 16.30 -4.94 8.74
C THR A 115 14.79 -5.04 8.91
N CYS A 116 14.02 -4.24 8.18
CA CYS A 116 12.57 -4.26 8.18
C CYS A 116 12.02 -5.31 7.21
N LEU A 117 12.55 -5.36 5.99
CA LEU A 117 12.10 -6.30 4.96
C LEU A 117 12.55 -7.74 5.23
N GLY A 118 13.53 -7.95 6.12
CA GLY A 118 14.15 -9.23 6.38
C GLY A 118 15.26 -9.58 5.39
N GLN A 119 16.05 -10.61 5.71
CA GLN A 119 17.28 -10.98 4.97
C GLN A 119 17.06 -12.03 3.87
N HIS A 120 15.80 -12.35 3.56
CA HIS A 120 15.44 -13.52 2.75
C HIS A 120 15.22 -13.21 1.26
N TRP A 121 15.71 -12.06 0.81
CA TRP A 121 15.56 -11.60 -0.57
C TRP A 121 16.75 -12.03 -1.41
N TYR A 122 16.50 -12.92 -2.36
CA TYR A 122 17.51 -13.49 -3.25
C TYR A 122 17.04 -13.49 -4.70
N PHE A 123 18.02 -13.48 -5.61
CA PHE A 123 17.85 -13.82 -7.01
C PHE A 123 18.86 -14.90 -7.39
N LYS A 124 18.39 -16.10 -7.79
CA LYS A 124 19.24 -17.26 -8.13
C LYS A 124 20.36 -17.50 -7.08
N GLY A 125 20.03 -17.42 -5.79
CA GLY A 125 21.00 -17.61 -4.70
C GLY A 125 21.86 -16.40 -4.33
N ILE A 126 21.78 -15.29 -5.07
CA ILE A 126 22.50 -14.04 -4.76
C ILE A 126 21.63 -13.16 -3.86
N PRO A 127 22.10 -12.75 -2.67
CA PRO A 127 21.39 -11.80 -1.82
C PRO A 127 21.23 -10.45 -2.52
N ILE A 128 20.05 -9.87 -2.49
CA ILE A 128 19.73 -8.64 -3.23
C ILE A 128 20.46 -7.41 -2.69
N ASN A 129 20.71 -7.40 -1.39
CA ASN A 129 21.46 -6.35 -0.70
C ASN A 129 22.99 -6.53 -0.78
N SER A 130 23.48 -7.55 -1.48
CA SER A 130 24.92 -7.70 -1.77
C SER A 130 25.32 -6.80 -2.94
N PRO A 131 26.62 -6.46 -3.12
CA PRO A 131 27.07 -5.69 -4.27
C PRO A 131 26.61 -6.27 -5.61
N GLN A 132 26.69 -7.60 -5.77
CA GLN A 132 26.21 -8.30 -6.96
C GLN A 132 24.68 -8.24 -7.13
N GLY A 133 23.94 -8.28 -6.01
CA GLY A 133 22.48 -8.13 -6.02
C GLY A 133 22.04 -6.71 -6.40
N LEU A 134 22.74 -5.70 -5.90
CA LEU A 134 22.52 -4.30 -6.26
C LEU A 134 22.91 -4.03 -7.71
N GLU A 135 24.05 -4.56 -8.18
CA GLU A 135 24.41 -4.54 -9.61
C GLU A 135 23.34 -5.23 -10.47
N TRP A 136 22.79 -6.35 -10.01
CA TRP A 136 21.69 -7.02 -10.71
C TRP A 136 20.43 -6.15 -10.77
N ILE A 137 20.01 -5.52 -9.65
CA ILE A 137 18.90 -4.58 -9.65
C ILE A 137 19.18 -3.43 -10.62
N SER A 138 20.34 -2.78 -10.51
CA SER A 138 20.75 -1.68 -11.38
C SER A 138 20.79 -2.11 -12.85
N SER A 139 21.18 -3.35 -13.14
CA SER A 139 21.18 -3.91 -14.51
C SER A 139 19.77 -4.09 -15.08
N LYS A 140 18.77 -4.35 -14.22
CA LYS A 140 17.38 -4.50 -14.63
C LYS A 140 16.68 -3.16 -14.81
N ILE A 141 16.99 -2.20 -13.93
CA ILE A 141 16.36 -0.87 -13.93
C ILE A 141 17.05 0.07 -14.93
N GLY A 142 18.35 -0.08 -15.15
CA GLY A 142 19.16 0.81 -16.01
C GLY A 142 19.81 1.98 -15.26
N GLU A 143 19.58 2.11 -13.95
CA GLU A 143 20.14 3.17 -13.09
C GLU A 143 20.52 2.60 -11.71
N ASN A 144 21.38 3.32 -10.97
CA ASN A 144 21.75 2.93 -9.60
C ASN A 144 20.63 3.28 -8.62
N VAL A 145 19.83 2.28 -8.23
CA VAL A 145 18.79 2.42 -7.20
C VAL A 145 19.33 1.98 -5.84
N SER A 146 19.26 2.87 -4.85
CA SER A 146 19.59 2.54 -3.47
C SER A 146 18.34 2.52 -2.59
N LEU A 147 18.04 1.35 -2.04
CA LEU A 147 16.96 1.17 -1.06
C LEU A 147 17.39 1.52 0.37
N ASP A 148 18.69 1.75 0.62
CA ASP A 148 19.21 1.98 1.98
C ASP A 148 18.79 3.31 2.61
N GLY A 149 18.27 4.25 1.81
CA GLY A 149 17.78 5.55 2.28
C GLY A 149 16.37 5.52 2.90
N PHE A 150 15.70 4.38 2.92
CA PHE A 150 14.33 4.26 3.45
C PHE A 150 14.30 3.89 4.93
N ARG A 151 13.41 4.55 5.66
CA ARG A 151 13.36 4.53 7.12
C ARG A 151 12.05 3.95 7.64
N LEU A 152 11.62 2.82 7.09
CA LEU A 152 10.39 2.14 7.51
C LEU A 152 10.43 1.78 9.00
N PHE A 153 9.44 2.28 9.75
CA PHE A 153 9.20 1.96 11.17
C PHE A 153 10.39 2.24 12.10
N GLY A 154 10.78 3.52 12.18
CA GLY A 154 11.59 4.02 13.30
C GLY A 154 13.08 3.66 13.24
N SER A 155 13.71 3.73 12.07
CA SER A 155 15.19 3.68 11.96
C SER A 155 15.91 4.92 12.55
N GLN A 156 15.16 5.91 13.06
CA GLN A 156 15.67 6.99 13.90
C GLN A 156 15.81 6.50 15.34
N ARG A 157 16.98 6.73 15.96
CA ARG A 157 17.13 6.55 17.41
C ARG A 157 16.35 7.65 18.12
N HIS A 158 15.32 7.28 18.89
CA HIS A 158 14.77 8.17 19.90
C HIS A 158 15.79 8.31 21.04
N HIS A 159 16.65 9.32 20.93
CA HIS A 159 17.55 9.69 22.00
C HIS A 159 16.75 10.47 23.05
N PHE A 160 16.23 9.76 24.05
CA PHE A 160 15.77 10.42 25.27
C PHE A 160 17.00 11.03 25.97
N SER A 161 17.05 12.36 26.05
CA SER A 161 18.11 13.06 26.80
C SER A 161 18.10 12.58 28.25
N SER A 162 19.29 12.31 28.80
CA SER A 162 19.48 11.88 30.19
C SER A 162 19.11 12.95 31.23
N SER A 163 18.89 14.20 30.81
CA SER A 163 18.42 15.27 31.70
C SER A 163 16.90 15.38 31.64
N SER A 164 16.21 14.88 32.66
CA SER A 164 14.77 15.11 32.84
C SER A 164 14.52 16.03 34.03
N PRO A 165 13.56 16.98 33.94
CA PRO A 165 13.06 17.70 35.12
C PRO A 165 12.45 16.72 36.13
N PRO A 166 12.32 17.09 37.42
CA PRO A 166 11.70 16.23 38.42
C PRO A 166 10.26 15.91 38.01
N PHE A 167 9.98 14.63 37.77
CA PHE A 167 8.64 14.13 37.49
C PHE A 167 7.94 13.79 38.80
N THR A 168 6.74 14.34 38.99
CA THR A 168 5.89 14.02 40.15
C THR A 168 4.99 12.85 39.79
N PHE A 169 5.02 11.78 40.61
CA PHE A 169 4.15 10.62 40.40
C PHE A 169 2.67 11.03 40.47
N PRO A 170 1.81 10.60 39.52
CA PRO A 170 0.41 11.06 39.47
C PRO A 170 -0.39 10.70 40.72
N GLU A 171 -1.49 11.43 40.95
CA GLU A 171 -2.43 11.12 42.03
C GLU A 171 -3.16 9.78 41.79
N ARG A 172 -3.50 9.07 42.86
CA ARG A 172 -4.10 7.73 42.81
C ARG A 172 -5.35 7.65 41.95
N GLN A 173 -6.19 8.68 42.02
CA GLN A 173 -7.43 8.78 41.24
C GLN A 173 -7.17 8.78 39.72
N VAL A 174 -6.05 9.33 39.27
CA VAL A 174 -5.67 9.35 37.85
C VAL A 174 -5.36 7.93 37.38
N ILE A 175 -4.55 7.19 38.13
CA ILE A 175 -4.19 5.80 37.79
C ILE A 175 -5.43 4.90 37.80
N GLU A 176 -6.31 5.06 38.79
CA GLU A 176 -7.57 4.32 38.87
C GLU A 176 -8.49 4.60 37.67
N ALA A 177 -8.50 5.84 37.15
CA ALA A 177 -9.23 6.17 35.93
C ALA A 177 -8.66 5.45 34.69
N PHE A 178 -7.33 5.36 34.56
CA PHE A 178 -6.67 4.59 33.49
C PHE A 178 -6.98 3.10 33.60
N LEU A 179 -6.91 2.54 34.81
CA LEU A 179 -7.24 1.13 35.05
C LEU A 179 -8.69 0.82 34.69
N ASN A 180 -9.63 1.67 35.10
CA ASN A 180 -11.04 1.50 34.76
C ASN A 180 -11.27 1.57 33.23
N SER A 181 -10.64 2.52 32.54
CA SER A 181 -10.71 2.60 31.08
C SER A 181 -10.13 1.36 30.39
N TYR A 182 -8.95 0.91 30.82
CA TYR A 182 -8.32 -0.27 30.25
C TYR A 182 -9.14 -1.55 30.49
N PHE A 183 -9.65 -1.76 31.70
CA PHE A 183 -10.44 -2.95 32.03
C PHE A 183 -11.85 -2.95 31.44
N THR A 184 -12.37 -1.80 30.98
CA THR A 184 -13.63 -1.72 30.23
C THR A 184 -13.43 -1.84 28.72
N SER A 185 -12.18 -1.70 28.25
CA SER A 185 -11.82 -1.79 26.85
C SER A 185 -11.58 -3.24 26.38
N PRO A 186 -11.89 -3.58 25.12
CA PRO A 186 -11.52 -4.86 24.53
C PRO A 186 -10.00 -5.09 24.46
N TRP A 187 -9.18 -4.04 24.58
CA TRP A 187 -7.71 -4.15 24.55
C TRP A 187 -7.14 -5.01 25.68
N ARG A 188 -7.81 -5.10 26.84
CA ARG A 188 -7.40 -5.96 27.96
C ARG A 188 -7.33 -7.44 27.55
N LEU A 189 -8.16 -7.85 26.60
CA LEU A 189 -8.21 -9.22 26.11
C LEU A 189 -7.02 -9.51 25.20
N LEU A 190 -6.72 -8.58 24.28
CA LEU A 190 -5.63 -8.66 23.29
C LEU A 190 -4.23 -8.55 23.92
N TYR A 191 -4.12 -7.75 24.98
CA TYR A 191 -2.88 -7.52 25.72
C TYR A 191 -3.12 -7.74 27.21
N PRO A 192 -3.15 -8.98 27.72
CA PRO A 192 -3.44 -9.32 29.12
C PRO A 192 -2.24 -9.01 30.03
N ILE A 193 -1.76 -7.76 30.05
CA ILE A 193 -0.50 -7.39 30.70
C ILE A 193 -0.70 -7.14 32.20
N ILE A 194 -1.86 -6.62 32.60
CA ILE A 194 -2.21 -6.34 33.98
C ILE A 194 -3.36 -7.26 34.42
N ASP A 195 -3.15 -8.03 35.49
CA ASP A 195 -4.21 -8.85 36.09
C ASP A 195 -5.05 -8.03 37.07
N VAL A 196 -6.37 -8.18 36.98
CA VAL A 196 -7.35 -7.39 37.74
C VAL A 196 -7.28 -7.58 39.26
N ALA A 197 -6.82 -8.74 39.75
CA ALA A 197 -6.72 -8.97 41.20
C ALA A 197 -5.33 -8.63 41.74
N LEU A 198 -4.28 -8.80 40.94
CA LEU A 198 -2.90 -8.49 41.35
C LEU A 198 -2.61 -6.98 41.32
N VAL A 199 -3.31 -6.21 40.48
CA VAL A 199 -3.03 -4.78 40.28
C VAL A 199 -3.25 -3.93 41.53
N GLU A 200 -4.19 -4.30 42.40
CA GLU A 200 -4.47 -3.55 43.65
C GLU A 200 -3.26 -3.57 44.58
N GLU A 201 -2.53 -4.69 44.65
CA GLU A 201 -1.34 -4.83 45.47
C GLU A 201 -0.19 -3.98 44.90
N THR A 202 -0.03 -3.98 43.57
CA THR A 202 0.91 -3.09 42.87
C THR A 202 0.54 -1.61 43.04
N LEU A 203 -0.74 -1.26 42.98
CA LEU A 203 -1.24 0.11 43.16
C LEU A 203 -0.97 0.62 44.57
N ALA A 204 -1.25 -0.19 45.60
CA ALA A 204 -0.93 0.14 46.97
C ALA A 204 0.58 0.35 47.16
N ALA A 205 1.43 -0.51 46.56
CA ALA A 205 2.88 -0.40 46.64
C ALA A 205 3.43 0.88 45.97
N ALA A 206 2.79 1.38 44.91
CA ALA A 206 3.23 2.58 44.20
C ALA A 206 3.12 3.88 45.05
N TYR A 207 2.20 3.92 46.01
CA TYR A 207 1.98 5.07 46.91
C TYR A 207 2.60 4.94 48.30
N THR A 208 3.22 3.80 48.61
CA THR A 208 4.01 3.64 49.84
C THR A 208 5.46 4.04 49.56
N GLU A 209 6.30 3.17 48.98
CA GLU A 209 7.69 3.50 48.59
C GLU A 209 8.24 2.62 47.43
N SER A 210 7.41 1.88 46.68
CA SER A 210 7.91 0.98 45.62
C SER A 210 8.14 1.72 44.29
N GLN A 211 9.42 2.00 43.99
CA GLN A 211 9.83 2.59 42.71
C GLN A 211 9.50 1.69 41.51
N SER A 212 9.58 0.36 41.65
CA SER A 212 9.21 -0.57 40.57
C SER A 212 7.73 -0.53 40.24
N ALA A 213 6.87 -0.41 41.25
CA ALA A 213 5.43 -0.25 41.05
C ALA A 213 5.09 1.10 40.40
N GLN A 214 5.76 2.18 40.82
CA GLN A 214 5.60 3.49 40.19
C GLN A 214 5.94 3.44 38.69
N VAL A 215 7.12 2.92 38.33
CA VAL A 215 7.56 2.82 36.93
C VAL A 215 6.63 1.91 36.12
N CYS A 216 6.10 0.84 36.71
CA CYS A 216 5.10 -0.01 36.08
C CYS A 216 3.84 0.78 35.68
N PHE A 217 3.33 1.64 36.56
CA PHE A 217 2.17 2.48 36.21
C PHE A 217 2.51 3.60 35.21
N LEU A 218 3.74 4.13 35.20
CA LEU A 218 4.16 5.07 34.15
C LEU A 218 4.17 4.42 32.78
N ALA A 219 4.72 3.20 32.66
CA ALA A 219 4.68 2.43 31.43
C ALA A 219 3.25 2.04 31.03
N PHE A 220 2.39 1.74 32.01
CA PHE A 220 0.96 1.48 31.79
C PHE A 220 0.23 2.70 31.22
N MET A 221 0.39 3.88 31.80
CA MET A 221 -0.23 5.12 31.28
C MET A 221 0.30 5.47 29.88
N ALA A 222 1.60 5.27 29.64
CA ALA A 222 2.17 5.42 28.31
C ALA A 222 1.51 4.48 27.29
N LEU A 223 1.35 3.19 27.63
CA LEU A 223 0.65 2.24 26.78
C LEU A 223 -0.82 2.64 26.55
N CYS A 224 -1.55 3.00 27.61
CA CYS A 224 -2.93 3.45 27.52
C CYS A 224 -3.10 4.70 26.66
N SER A 225 -2.10 5.58 26.59
CA SER A 225 -2.15 6.75 25.68
C SER A 225 -2.14 6.38 24.19
N ARG A 226 -1.66 5.17 23.84
CA ARG A 226 -1.71 4.63 22.46
C ARG A 226 -2.95 3.78 22.20
N LEU A 227 -3.57 3.22 23.24
CA LEU A 227 -4.78 2.41 23.13
C LEU A 227 -6.02 3.31 23.33
N LYS A 228 -6.75 3.69 22.28
CA LYS A 228 -7.92 4.59 22.46
C LYS A 228 -9.08 3.90 23.19
N GLY A 229 -9.95 4.73 23.76
CA GLY A 229 -11.08 4.35 24.62
C GLY A 229 -11.04 4.97 26.03
N SER A 230 -10.04 5.80 26.34
CA SER A 230 -9.98 6.57 27.58
C SER A 230 -10.56 7.98 27.38
N LEU A 231 -11.41 8.41 28.31
CA LEU A 231 -12.00 9.76 28.37
C LEU A 231 -10.96 10.89 28.58
N LEU A 232 -9.67 10.54 28.66
CA LEU A 232 -8.56 11.45 28.93
C LEU A 232 -7.68 11.56 27.69
N GLN A 233 -7.88 12.60 26.88
CA GLN A 233 -6.86 13.05 25.92
C GLN A 233 -5.63 13.50 26.73
N LEU A 234 -4.50 12.84 26.53
CA LEU A 234 -3.23 13.24 27.12
C LEU A 234 -2.29 13.68 26.00
N ASP A 235 -1.91 14.96 26.02
CA ASP A 235 -0.81 15.51 25.22
C ASP A 235 0.58 15.05 25.71
N ASP A 236 0.66 14.21 26.75
CA ASP A 236 1.89 13.93 27.53
C ASP A 236 2.43 12.48 27.47
N SER A 237 2.10 11.68 26.43
CA SER A 237 2.63 10.30 26.29
C SER A 237 4.17 10.24 26.38
N ASP A 238 4.85 11.22 25.80
CA ASP A 238 6.30 11.40 25.86
C ASP A 238 6.84 11.60 27.28
N VAL A 239 6.05 12.22 28.18
CA VAL A 239 6.46 12.44 29.57
C VAL A 239 6.52 11.11 30.31
N TYR A 240 5.50 10.26 30.18
CA TYR A 240 5.47 8.96 30.85
C TYR A 240 6.52 7.99 30.28
N ILE A 241 6.75 8.03 28.96
CA ILE A 241 7.81 7.25 28.33
C ILE A 241 9.19 7.70 28.82
N ARG A 242 9.49 9.00 28.79
CA ARG A 242 10.77 9.54 29.29
C ARG A 242 11.01 9.20 30.76
N ALA A 243 9.98 9.36 31.59
CA ALA A 243 10.05 9.02 33.00
C ALA A 243 10.31 7.51 33.19
N SER A 244 9.63 6.64 32.44
CA SER A 244 9.84 5.18 32.53
C SER A 244 11.26 4.78 32.12
N HIS A 245 11.79 5.36 31.03
CA HIS A 245 13.16 5.06 30.55
C HIS A 245 14.25 5.52 31.51
N SER A 246 14.06 6.63 32.23
CA SER A 246 15.07 7.13 33.18
C SER A 246 15.33 6.17 34.35
N TYR A 247 14.31 5.41 34.75
CA TYR A 247 14.39 4.42 35.83
C TYR A 247 14.66 2.99 35.35
N LEU A 248 14.64 2.75 34.03
CA LEU A 248 14.79 1.43 33.44
C LEU A 248 16.11 0.73 33.84
N PRO A 249 17.30 1.38 33.87
CA PRO A 249 18.54 0.71 34.28
C PRO A 249 18.50 0.11 35.70
N GLN A 250 17.80 0.79 36.62
CA GLN A 250 17.64 0.32 38.00
C GLN A 250 16.68 -0.88 38.06
N LEU A 251 15.55 -0.78 37.35
CA LEU A 251 14.52 -1.82 37.27
C LEU A 251 15.05 -3.11 36.64
N LEU A 252 15.90 -2.98 35.61
CA LEU A 252 16.52 -4.10 34.91
C LEU A 252 17.56 -4.86 35.75
N SER A 253 17.88 -4.43 36.96
CA SER A 253 18.72 -5.22 37.87
C SER A 253 17.94 -6.33 38.60
N GLN A 254 16.60 -6.26 38.61
CA GLN A 254 15.73 -7.20 39.32
C GLN A 254 14.63 -7.75 38.39
N SER A 255 14.43 -9.06 38.42
CA SER A 255 13.37 -9.73 37.67
C SER A 255 12.15 -9.94 38.57
N THR A 256 11.29 -8.93 38.67
CA THR A 256 10.02 -8.95 39.40
C THR A 256 8.86 -8.94 38.41
N LEU A 257 7.63 -9.14 38.92
CA LEU A 257 6.44 -9.08 38.07
C LEU A 257 6.27 -7.69 37.45
N GLU A 258 6.50 -6.64 38.25
CA GLU A 258 6.42 -5.24 37.84
C GLU A 258 7.48 -4.91 36.80
N SER A 259 8.72 -5.42 36.94
CA SER A 259 9.76 -5.18 35.95
C SER A 259 9.47 -5.88 34.62
N LEU A 260 8.95 -7.11 34.65
CA LEU A 260 8.48 -7.82 33.47
C LEU A 260 7.32 -7.08 32.78
N GLN A 261 6.28 -6.69 33.53
CA GLN A 261 5.13 -5.95 33.01
C GLN A 261 5.55 -4.62 32.39
N THR A 262 6.41 -3.85 33.08
CA THR A 262 6.95 -2.58 32.57
C THR A 262 7.60 -2.77 31.21
N VAL A 263 8.53 -3.72 31.11
CA VAL A 263 9.31 -3.93 29.88
C VAL A 263 8.42 -4.42 28.73
N ILE A 264 7.42 -5.27 29.00
CA ILE A 264 6.43 -5.70 27.99
C ILE A 264 5.53 -4.53 27.54
N MET A 265 5.05 -3.68 28.46
CA MET A 265 4.23 -2.51 28.13
C MET A 265 4.99 -1.51 27.25
N LEU A 266 6.26 -1.22 27.59
CA LEU A 266 7.10 -0.35 26.78
C LEU A 266 7.40 -0.96 25.40
N GLN A 267 7.62 -2.29 25.32
CA GLN A 267 7.74 -2.97 24.03
C GLN A 267 6.49 -2.78 23.18
N ILE A 268 5.31 -3.06 23.72
CA ILE A 268 4.03 -2.95 22.98
C ILE A 268 3.78 -1.50 22.57
N TYR A 269 4.04 -0.52 23.45
CA TYR A 269 3.97 0.90 23.09
C TYR A 269 4.84 1.22 21.87
N HIS A 270 6.11 0.81 21.88
CA HIS A 270 7.03 1.07 20.77
C HIS A 270 6.60 0.35 19.49
N LEU A 271 6.07 -0.86 19.60
CA LEU A 271 5.51 -1.60 18.45
C LEU A 271 4.32 -0.86 17.84
N LEU A 272 3.40 -0.39 18.68
CA LEU A 272 2.25 0.41 18.25
C LEU A 272 2.71 1.73 17.63
N ALA A 273 3.72 2.40 18.18
CA ALA A 273 4.33 3.62 17.65
C ALA A 273 5.17 3.41 16.38
N GLY A 274 5.33 2.17 15.90
CA GLY A 274 6.21 1.89 14.77
C GLY A 274 7.70 2.02 15.11
N HIS A 275 8.10 2.14 16.37
CA HIS A 275 9.49 2.18 16.85
C HIS A 275 10.05 0.78 17.16
N TRP A 276 10.08 -0.10 16.16
CA TRP A 276 10.45 -1.50 16.34
C TRP A 276 11.89 -1.71 16.84
N GLY A 277 12.80 -0.78 16.52
CA GLY A 277 14.17 -0.80 17.04
C GLY A 277 14.23 -0.70 18.56
N ALA A 278 13.48 0.26 19.13
CA ALA A 278 13.38 0.43 20.57
C ALA A 278 12.71 -0.78 21.24
N ALA A 279 11.68 -1.36 20.61
CA ALA A 279 11.07 -2.60 21.09
C ALA A 279 12.08 -3.76 21.12
N ALA A 280 12.88 -3.94 20.07
CA ALA A 280 13.90 -4.97 19.97
C ALA A 280 15.03 -4.81 20.99
N GLU A 281 15.41 -3.56 21.34
CA GLU A 281 16.41 -3.28 22.38
C GLU A 281 15.91 -3.64 23.78
N LEU A 282 14.62 -3.47 24.05
CA LEU A 282 13.99 -3.82 25.32
C LEU A 282 13.74 -5.33 25.47
N HIS A 283 13.62 -6.04 24.35
CA HIS A 283 13.17 -7.43 24.32
C HIS A 283 14.02 -8.43 25.14
N PRO A 284 15.37 -8.42 25.08
CA PRO A 284 16.19 -9.35 25.85
C PRO A 284 15.93 -9.31 27.36
N TYR A 285 15.56 -8.14 27.89
CA TYR A 285 15.26 -7.97 29.30
C TYR A 285 13.97 -8.69 29.71
N ALA A 286 12.93 -8.65 28.87
CA ALA A 286 11.71 -9.40 29.10
C ALA A 286 11.99 -10.91 29.06
N CYS A 287 12.75 -11.38 28.07
CA CYS A 287 13.13 -12.80 27.96
C CYS A 287 13.88 -13.29 29.20
N ARG A 288 14.85 -12.51 29.69
CA ARG A 288 15.55 -12.85 30.94
C ARG A 288 14.59 -12.88 32.14
N ALA A 289 13.74 -11.88 32.30
CA ALA A 289 12.78 -11.84 33.39
C ALA A 289 11.79 -13.03 33.35
N ILE A 290 11.38 -13.48 32.17
CA ILE A 290 10.57 -14.69 31.98
C ILE A 290 11.28 -15.95 32.47
N TYR A 291 12.59 -16.08 32.24
CA TYR A 291 13.36 -17.21 32.76
C TYR A 291 13.50 -17.14 34.28
N ASP A 292 13.87 -15.98 34.82
CA ASP A 292 14.06 -15.76 36.26
C ASP A 292 12.76 -16.01 37.05
N LEU A 293 11.62 -15.59 36.49
CA LEU A 293 10.28 -15.78 37.06
C LEU A 293 9.65 -17.13 36.70
N LYS A 294 10.36 -18.01 35.99
CA LYS A 294 9.90 -19.34 35.57
C LYS A 294 8.61 -19.34 34.73
N GLY A 295 8.32 -18.28 33.98
CA GLY A 295 7.14 -18.21 33.10
C GLY A 295 7.18 -19.17 31.91
N HIS A 296 8.38 -19.56 31.50
CA HIS A 296 8.63 -20.54 30.43
C HIS A 296 8.20 -21.97 30.77
N ILE A 297 7.87 -22.28 32.03
CA ILE A 297 7.45 -23.62 32.49
C ILE A 297 5.94 -23.60 32.73
N ALA A 298 5.20 -24.60 32.22
CA ALA A 298 3.79 -24.75 32.57
C ALA A 298 3.68 -25.44 33.93
N HIS A 299 2.85 -24.89 34.80
CA HIS A 299 2.53 -25.50 36.09
C HIS A 299 1.13 -26.11 36.01
N PRO A 300 0.93 -27.37 36.47
CA PRO A 300 -0.39 -27.97 36.50
C PRO A 300 -1.32 -27.18 37.43
N SER A 301 -2.50 -26.84 36.94
CA SER A 301 -3.51 -26.05 37.65
C SER A 301 -3.94 -26.74 38.94
N GLY A 302 -3.49 -26.23 40.10
CA GLY A 302 -3.98 -26.60 41.43
C GLY A 302 -5.22 -25.79 41.85
N PRO A 303 -5.86 -26.11 43.00
CA PRO A 303 -6.95 -25.32 43.54
C PRO A 303 -6.48 -23.88 43.83
N ASP A 304 -7.28 -22.91 43.40
CA ASP A 304 -6.99 -21.47 43.24
C ASP A 304 -6.41 -20.79 44.51
N THR A 305 -5.08 -20.85 44.70
CA THR A 305 -4.36 -20.00 45.67
C THR A 305 -3.81 -18.73 45.01
N GLY A 306 -3.56 -17.66 45.78
CA GLY A 306 -2.99 -16.42 45.23
C GLY A 306 -1.61 -16.58 44.56
N VAL A 307 -0.82 -17.58 45.02
CA VAL A 307 0.47 -17.96 44.40
C VAL A 307 0.23 -18.58 43.02
N ASP A 308 -0.81 -19.39 42.87
CA ASP A 308 -1.18 -19.99 41.58
C ASP A 308 -1.66 -18.93 40.58
N ARG A 309 -2.35 -17.88 41.05
CA ARG A 309 -2.78 -16.75 40.20
C ARG A 309 -1.60 -15.93 39.68
N ARG A 310 -0.63 -15.59 40.54
CA ARG A 310 0.59 -14.88 40.12
C ARG A 310 1.36 -15.67 39.07
N GLN A 311 1.54 -16.98 39.27
CA GLN A 311 2.24 -17.82 38.31
C GLN A 311 1.47 -17.97 36.98
N ARG A 312 0.14 -18.07 37.03
CA ARG A 312 -0.73 -18.07 35.84
C ARG A 312 -0.60 -16.77 35.05
N HIS A 313 -0.55 -15.63 35.74
CA HIS A 313 -0.34 -14.33 35.09
C HIS A 313 1.04 -14.23 34.43
N ILE A 314 2.11 -14.65 35.12
CA ILE A 314 3.46 -14.73 34.54
C ILE A 314 3.48 -15.65 33.30
N ARG A 315 2.71 -16.73 33.32
CA ARG A 315 2.55 -17.64 32.17
C ARG A 315 1.82 -16.97 30.99
N ASN A 316 0.85 -16.09 31.23
CA ASN A 316 0.23 -15.31 30.17
C ASN A 316 1.21 -14.30 29.56
N LEU A 317 2.01 -13.64 30.42
CA LEU A 317 3.08 -12.74 29.98
C LEU A 317 4.16 -13.48 29.18
N PHE A 318 4.45 -14.74 29.50
CA PHE A 318 5.31 -15.60 28.69
C PHE A 318 4.79 -15.72 27.26
N TRP A 319 3.49 -15.99 27.06
CA TRP A 319 2.92 -16.12 25.71
C TRP A 319 2.95 -14.80 24.93
N VAL A 320 2.67 -13.67 25.58
CA VAL A 320 2.85 -12.34 24.96
C VAL A 320 4.30 -12.14 24.55
N CYS A 321 5.25 -12.40 25.46
CA CYS A 321 6.69 -12.27 25.18
C CYS A 321 7.15 -13.24 24.09
N TYR A 322 6.59 -14.45 24.03
CA TYR A 322 6.91 -15.46 23.04
C TYR A 322 6.46 -15.02 21.64
N ILE A 323 5.26 -14.47 21.48
CA ILE A 323 4.79 -13.90 20.21
C ILE A 323 5.73 -12.78 19.75
N LEU A 324 6.03 -11.83 20.65
CA LEU A 324 6.90 -10.69 20.35
C LEU A 324 8.33 -11.14 19.96
N ASP A 325 8.86 -12.15 20.63
CA ASP A 325 10.17 -12.73 20.32
C ASP A 325 10.23 -13.24 18.88
N LYS A 326 9.19 -13.95 18.42
CA LYS A 326 9.17 -14.49 17.05
C LYS A 326 9.00 -13.41 15.99
N ASP A 327 8.20 -12.39 16.25
CA ASP A 327 8.04 -11.24 15.34
C ASP A 327 9.34 -10.44 15.20
N ILE A 328 9.99 -10.15 16.33
CA ILE A 328 11.28 -9.44 16.35
C ILE A 328 12.35 -10.29 15.67
N ALA A 329 12.44 -11.58 16.01
CA ALA A 329 13.41 -12.50 15.41
C ALA A 329 13.28 -12.57 13.88
N LEU A 330 12.05 -12.81 13.39
CA LEU A 330 11.76 -12.96 11.96
C LEU A 330 12.05 -11.67 11.18
N ARG A 331 11.74 -10.51 11.77
CA ARG A 331 12.02 -9.20 11.19
C ARG A 331 13.52 -8.92 11.10
N TYR A 332 14.21 -8.97 12.24
CA TYR A 332 15.62 -8.59 12.32
C TYR A 332 16.57 -9.66 11.73
N GLY A 333 16.05 -10.84 11.38
CA GLY A 333 16.85 -11.96 10.91
C GLY A 333 17.84 -12.42 11.98
N ARG A 334 17.38 -12.49 13.24
CA ARG A 334 18.17 -12.91 14.40
C ARG A 334 17.54 -14.16 15.01
N PRO A 335 18.33 -15.05 15.64
CA PRO A 335 17.75 -16.18 16.35
C PRO A 335 16.84 -15.68 17.50
N PRO A 336 15.69 -16.33 17.73
CA PRO A 336 14.81 -16.00 18.84
C PRO A 336 15.47 -16.27 20.20
N CYS A 337 15.11 -15.50 21.21
CA CYS A 337 15.60 -15.64 22.58
C CYS A 337 14.86 -16.74 23.36
N LEU A 338 13.57 -16.93 23.08
CA LEU A 338 12.71 -17.93 23.75
C LEU A 338 12.52 -19.15 22.85
N THR A 339 13.57 -19.94 22.64
CA THR A 339 13.48 -21.12 21.76
C THR A 339 12.66 -22.24 22.38
N ARG A 340 11.98 -23.02 21.52
CA ARG A 340 11.09 -24.11 21.93
C ARG A 340 11.75 -25.20 22.75
N ASP A 341 13.06 -25.39 22.62
CA ASP A 341 13.80 -26.44 23.33
C ASP A 341 13.93 -26.14 24.83
N TYR A 342 13.75 -24.88 25.23
CA TYR A 342 13.84 -24.43 26.62
C TYR A 342 12.51 -23.90 27.16
N CYS A 343 11.43 -23.98 26.38
CA CYS A 343 10.12 -23.47 26.76
C CYS A 343 9.09 -24.60 26.73
N ASP A 344 8.27 -24.70 27.78
CA ASP A 344 7.04 -25.46 27.73
C ASP A 344 6.04 -24.71 26.83
N LEU A 345 5.62 -25.33 25.73
CA LEU A 345 4.69 -24.75 24.75
C LEU A 345 3.26 -25.31 24.88
N THR A 346 2.90 -25.86 26.04
CA THR A 346 1.53 -26.28 26.34
C THR A 346 0.59 -25.08 26.25
N LEU A 347 -0.33 -25.13 25.27
CA LEU A 347 -1.27 -24.06 24.95
C LEU A 347 -2.23 -23.80 26.14
N PRO A 348 -2.60 -22.54 26.43
CA PRO A 348 -3.57 -22.22 27.47
C PRO A 348 -4.94 -22.84 27.20
N ASP A 349 -5.62 -23.44 28.17
CA ASP A 349 -6.87 -24.21 27.96
C ASP A 349 -7.98 -23.45 27.21
N ASP A 350 -7.99 -22.13 27.30
CA ASP A 350 -9.01 -21.23 26.77
C ASP A 350 -8.60 -20.52 25.46
N TRP A 351 -7.40 -20.78 24.92
CA TRP A 351 -6.83 -20.07 23.77
C TRP A 351 -7.72 -20.06 22.51
N ALA A 352 -8.51 -21.12 22.32
CA ALA A 352 -9.39 -21.29 21.16
C ALA A 352 -10.79 -20.68 21.36
N ARG A 353 -11.12 -20.13 22.54
CA ARG A 353 -12.45 -19.60 22.85
C ARG A 353 -12.81 -18.37 22.03
N VAL A 354 -11.82 -17.60 21.55
CA VAL A 354 -12.05 -16.45 20.64
C VAL A 354 -12.90 -16.84 19.41
N TYR A 355 -12.80 -18.10 18.97
CA TYR A 355 -13.53 -18.61 17.82
C TYR A 355 -14.94 -19.15 18.13
N GLN A 356 -15.31 -19.26 19.41
CA GLN A 356 -16.51 -19.99 19.84
C GLN A 356 -17.64 -19.08 20.33
N ASP A 357 -17.36 -17.83 20.72
CA ASP A 357 -18.34 -16.96 21.38
C ASP A 357 -18.93 -15.91 20.39
N PRO A 358 -20.16 -16.11 19.86
CA PRO A 358 -20.78 -15.18 18.94
C PRO A 358 -21.49 -14.08 19.73
N ALA A 359 -20.92 -12.88 19.71
CA ALA A 359 -21.58 -11.62 20.10
C ALA A 359 -22.33 -11.59 21.45
N GLY A 360 -21.70 -10.98 22.47
CA GLY A 360 -22.41 -10.13 23.42
C GLY A 360 -23.06 -10.82 24.62
N THR A 361 -22.29 -10.95 25.70
CA THR A 361 -22.80 -10.72 27.06
C THR A 361 -21.99 -9.65 27.78
N ALA A 362 -21.99 -8.43 27.24
CA ALA A 362 -21.76 -7.23 28.03
C ALA A 362 -22.44 -6.02 27.37
N GLN A 363 -23.77 -6.03 27.28
CA GLN A 363 -24.50 -4.76 27.32
C GLN A 363 -24.29 -4.17 28.71
N GLY A 364 -23.36 -3.22 28.84
CA GLY A 364 -23.27 -2.32 29.99
C GLY A 364 -22.90 -2.92 31.35
N GLY A 365 -22.38 -4.15 31.42
CA GLY A 365 -21.88 -4.76 32.66
C GLY A 365 -20.36 -4.94 32.62
N MET A 366 -19.68 -4.77 33.78
CA MET A 366 -18.27 -5.13 33.94
C MET A 366 -18.00 -6.51 33.31
N LEU A 367 -17.08 -6.54 32.35
CA LEU A 367 -16.51 -7.77 31.81
C LEU A 367 -15.99 -8.63 32.99
N ARG A 368 -16.36 -9.92 33.08
CA ARG A 368 -16.20 -10.75 34.29
C ARG A 368 -14.71 -10.96 34.65
N GLN A 369 -14.48 -11.30 35.91
CA GLN A 369 -13.15 -11.53 36.50
C GLN A 369 -12.42 -12.77 35.94
N ASP A 370 -13.15 -13.64 35.23
CA ASP A 370 -12.71 -14.92 34.62
C ASP A 370 -12.84 -14.93 33.08
N ASP A 371 -12.75 -13.76 32.44
CA ASP A 371 -12.85 -13.68 30.97
C ASP A 371 -11.60 -14.28 30.29
N SER A 372 -11.85 -15.07 29.27
CA SER A 372 -10.83 -15.80 28.51
C SER A 372 -9.85 -14.86 27.81
N ILE A 373 -8.56 -15.16 27.93
CA ILE A 373 -7.50 -14.34 27.34
C ILE A 373 -7.42 -14.61 25.84
N CYS A 374 -7.33 -13.55 25.04
CA CYS A 374 -7.15 -13.66 23.60
C CYS A 374 -5.82 -13.02 23.20
N PHE A 375 -4.82 -13.80 22.80
CA PHE A 375 -3.58 -13.19 22.31
C PHE A 375 -3.79 -12.42 21.00
N SER A 376 -3.06 -11.32 20.84
CA SER A 376 -3.08 -10.48 19.63
C SER A 376 -2.73 -11.25 18.35
N GLN A 377 -1.99 -12.36 18.44
CA GLN A 377 -1.61 -13.22 17.32
C GLN A 377 -1.81 -14.70 17.63
N ASP A 378 -1.69 -15.56 16.60
CA ASP A 378 -1.93 -16.98 16.74
C ASP A 378 -0.69 -17.74 17.24
N LEU A 379 -0.87 -18.52 18.31
CA LEU A 379 0.23 -19.25 18.95
C LEU A 379 0.78 -20.36 18.05
N CYS A 380 -0.07 -20.99 17.24
CA CYS A 380 0.35 -22.02 16.30
C CYS A 380 1.15 -21.40 15.14
N LEU A 381 0.73 -20.25 14.60
CA LEU A 381 1.53 -19.50 13.62
C LEU A 381 2.84 -18.97 14.21
N SER A 382 2.85 -18.56 15.49
CA SER A 382 4.07 -18.15 16.20
C SER A 382 5.12 -19.27 16.30
N GLN A 383 4.69 -20.52 16.52
CA GLN A 383 5.60 -21.67 16.48
C GLN A 383 6.18 -21.93 15.08
N ILE A 384 5.43 -21.63 14.03
CA ILE A 384 5.92 -21.74 12.65
C ILE A 384 6.93 -20.61 12.36
N LYS A 385 6.68 -19.38 12.83
CA LYS A 385 7.63 -18.26 12.73
C LYS A 385 9.00 -18.63 13.28
N GLU A 386 9.06 -19.35 14.41
CA GLU A 386 10.34 -19.84 14.95
C GLU A 386 11.09 -20.73 13.97
N LYS A 387 10.41 -21.74 13.41
CA LYS A 387 11.01 -22.68 12.45
C LYS A 387 11.52 -21.96 11.20
N ILE A 388 10.73 -21.01 10.67
CA ILE A 388 11.14 -20.16 9.55
C ILE A 388 12.38 -19.36 9.95
N CYS A 389 12.37 -18.73 11.12
CA CYS A 389 13.47 -17.90 11.59
C CYS A 389 14.77 -18.72 11.73
N LEU A 390 14.71 -19.94 12.27
CA LEU A 390 15.86 -20.84 12.34
C LEU A 390 16.37 -21.24 10.94
N PHE A 391 15.46 -21.52 10.00
CA PHE A 391 15.80 -21.80 8.60
C PHE A 391 16.37 -20.57 7.84
N LEU A 392 16.03 -19.36 8.24
CA LEU A 392 16.59 -18.15 7.62
C LEU A 392 17.90 -17.72 8.29
N CYS A 393 18.01 -17.81 9.61
CA CYS A 393 19.09 -17.21 10.39
C CYS A 393 20.26 -18.15 10.72
N SER A 394 20.13 -19.47 10.54
CA SER A 394 21.25 -20.39 10.82
C SER A 394 22.42 -20.20 9.86
N LEU A 395 23.64 -20.18 10.42
CA LEU A 395 24.91 -20.00 9.71
C LEU A 395 25.18 -21.14 8.71
N ASP A 396 24.73 -22.35 9.04
CA ASP A 396 24.87 -23.54 8.19
C ASP A 396 24.00 -23.44 6.93
N ASN A 397 22.99 -22.57 6.93
CA ASN A 397 22.06 -22.47 5.81
C ASN A 397 22.71 -21.92 4.53
N SER A 398 23.84 -21.21 4.65
CA SER A 398 24.64 -20.76 3.50
C SER A 398 25.24 -21.90 2.68
N LYS A 399 25.32 -23.10 3.26
CA LYS A 399 25.92 -24.31 2.66
C LYS A 399 24.90 -25.38 2.29
N LEU A 400 23.60 -25.13 2.48
CA LEU A 400 22.57 -26.10 2.15
C LEU A 400 22.51 -26.33 0.64
N SER A 401 22.46 -27.60 0.23
CA SER A 401 22.10 -27.96 -1.14
C SER A 401 20.68 -27.53 -1.47
N ASP A 402 20.40 -27.25 -2.75
CA ASP A 402 19.05 -26.93 -3.24
C ASP A 402 18.01 -27.95 -2.77
N GLY A 403 18.33 -29.26 -2.81
CA GLY A 403 17.43 -30.31 -2.34
C GLY A 403 17.09 -30.23 -0.84
N ALA A 404 18.04 -29.80 0.00
CA ALA A 404 17.80 -29.60 1.42
C ALA A 404 16.93 -28.36 1.69
N ILE A 405 17.14 -27.27 0.94
CA ILE A 405 16.30 -26.07 1.00
C ILE A 405 14.85 -26.42 0.63
N LEU A 406 14.65 -27.12 -0.49
CA LEU A 406 13.32 -27.55 -0.93
C LEU A 406 12.64 -28.52 0.05
N GLY A 407 13.43 -29.40 0.68
CA GLY A 407 12.95 -30.28 1.74
C GLY A 407 12.41 -29.51 2.95
N GLN A 408 13.13 -28.46 3.39
CA GLN A 408 12.70 -27.61 4.50
C GLN A 408 11.46 -26.77 4.14
N VAL A 409 11.42 -26.15 2.95
CA VAL A 409 10.26 -25.40 2.45
C VAL A 409 9.01 -26.29 2.47
N ARG A 410 9.12 -27.52 1.95
CA ARG A 410 8.01 -28.48 1.96
C ARG A 410 7.55 -28.85 3.37
N GLN A 411 8.48 -29.00 4.32
CA GLN A 411 8.11 -29.30 5.71
C GLN A 411 7.39 -28.12 6.36
N LEU A 412 7.86 -26.89 6.10
CA LEU A 412 7.21 -25.67 6.58
C LEU A 412 5.81 -25.50 5.99
N ASP A 413 5.59 -25.83 4.72
CA ASP A 413 4.26 -25.85 4.09
C ASP A 413 3.31 -26.84 4.78
N VAL A 414 3.80 -28.05 5.09
CA VAL A 414 3.01 -29.07 5.80
C VAL A 414 2.63 -28.58 7.20
N ASP A 415 3.57 -27.99 7.92
CA ASP A 415 3.35 -27.45 9.25
C ASP A 415 2.33 -26.29 9.21
N LEU A 416 2.47 -25.40 8.22
CA LEU A 416 1.57 -24.27 8.02
C LEU A 416 0.16 -24.69 7.64
N GLU A 417 0.01 -25.67 6.75
CA GLU A 417 -1.30 -26.23 6.37
C GLU A 417 -1.96 -27.01 7.52
N THR A 418 -1.17 -27.70 8.34
CA THR A 418 -1.65 -28.36 9.56
C THR A 418 -2.20 -27.33 10.55
N CYS A 419 -1.47 -26.25 10.76
CA CYS A 419 -1.90 -25.13 11.58
C CYS A 419 -3.20 -24.52 11.04
N ARG A 420 -3.23 -24.17 9.74
CA ARG A 420 -4.41 -23.63 9.07
C ARG A 420 -5.64 -24.52 9.21
N SER A 421 -5.45 -25.84 9.16
CA SER A 421 -6.53 -26.83 9.30
C SER A 421 -7.09 -26.93 10.71
N SER A 422 -6.31 -26.62 11.74
CA SER A 422 -6.79 -26.52 13.14
C SER A 422 -7.68 -25.30 13.40
N ILE A 423 -7.56 -24.25 12.58
CA ILE A 423 -8.39 -23.05 12.70
C ILE A 423 -9.82 -23.36 12.20
N PRO A 424 -10.87 -22.94 12.94
CA PRO A 424 -12.26 -23.12 12.51
C PRO A 424 -12.55 -22.53 11.12
N LYS A 425 -13.45 -23.18 10.36
CA LYS A 425 -13.68 -22.88 8.94
C LYS A 425 -13.99 -21.42 8.65
N GLU A 426 -14.72 -20.75 9.54
CA GLU A 426 -15.14 -19.35 9.40
C GLU A 426 -13.97 -18.35 9.50
N TYR A 427 -12.96 -18.68 10.30
CA TYR A 427 -11.78 -17.82 10.54
C TYR A 427 -10.55 -18.27 9.76
N ARG A 428 -10.65 -19.38 9.03
CA ARG A 428 -9.53 -20.02 8.37
C ARG A 428 -8.94 -19.10 7.28
N PRO A 429 -7.61 -18.91 7.24
CA PRO A 429 -6.96 -18.19 6.16
C PRO A 429 -7.38 -18.68 4.78
N LYS A 430 -7.81 -17.74 3.93
CA LYS A 430 -8.31 -17.99 2.57
C LYS A 430 -7.14 -17.90 1.58
N TRP A 431 -7.17 -18.70 0.52
CA TRP A 431 -6.10 -18.72 -0.48
C TRP A 431 -6.10 -17.47 -1.37
N SER A 432 -7.27 -16.96 -1.73
CA SER A 432 -7.46 -15.67 -2.40
C SER A 432 -8.77 -15.04 -1.90
N LEU A 433 -8.90 -13.73 -2.04
CA LEU A 433 -10.14 -13.03 -1.71
C LEU A 433 -11.10 -13.06 -2.91
N SER A 434 -12.38 -13.36 -2.64
CA SER A 434 -13.46 -13.33 -3.62
C SER A 434 -14.62 -12.51 -3.06
N SER A 435 -15.32 -11.79 -3.93
CA SER A 435 -16.53 -11.03 -3.59
C SER A 435 -17.66 -11.91 -3.05
N GLU A 436 -17.68 -13.20 -3.40
CA GLU A 436 -18.70 -14.16 -2.97
C GLU A 436 -18.55 -14.60 -1.49
N HIS A 437 -17.37 -14.39 -0.89
CA HIS A 437 -17.06 -14.83 0.47
C HIS A 437 -16.32 -13.73 1.24
N PRO A 438 -17.04 -12.77 1.85
CA PRO A 438 -16.43 -11.64 2.56
C PRO A 438 -15.53 -12.12 3.71
N LEU A 439 -14.50 -11.33 4.01
CA LEU A 439 -13.54 -11.64 5.07
C LEU A 439 -14.16 -11.50 6.46
N LEU A 440 -15.00 -10.48 6.65
CA LEU A 440 -15.65 -10.15 7.90
C LEU A 440 -17.16 -10.42 7.79
N HIS A 441 -17.74 -11.04 8.82
CA HIS A 441 -19.18 -11.27 8.92
C HIS A 441 -19.83 -10.25 9.88
N PRO A 442 -21.05 -9.73 9.59
CA PRO A 442 -21.71 -8.72 10.43
C PRO A 442 -21.92 -9.13 11.89
N GLY A 443 -22.01 -10.43 12.19
CA GLY A 443 -22.18 -10.96 13.55
C GLY A 443 -20.89 -11.09 14.38
N MET A 444 -19.72 -10.78 13.82
CA MET A 444 -18.44 -10.91 14.54
C MET A 444 -18.26 -9.77 15.55
N SER A 445 -17.82 -10.12 16.77
CA SER A 445 -17.37 -9.15 17.77
C SER A 445 -16.13 -8.38 17.30
N PHE A 446 -15.81 -7.26 17.95
CA PHE A 446 -14.59 -6.49 17.65
C PHE A 446 -13.33 -7.37 17.71
N VAL A 447 -13.15 -8.14 18.79
CA VAL A 447 -12.00 -9.04 18.98
C VAL A 447 -11.93 -10.12 17.89
N GLN A 448 -13.08 -10.64 17.45
CA GLN A 448 -13.14 -11.63 16.37
C GLN A 448 -12.77 -11.06 15.01
N ARG A 449 -13.17 -9.82 14.72
CA ARG A 449 -12.76 -9.13 13.48
C ARG A 449 -11.24 -8.95 13.45
N ILE A 450 -10.67 -8.41 14.54
CA ILE A 450 -9.22 -8.26 14.69
C ILE A 450 -8.51 -9.60 14.50
N ARG A 451 -8.98 -10.65 15.18
CA ARG A 451 -8.43 -12.00 15.06
C ARG A 451 -8.47 -12.51 13.61
N CYS A 452 -9.59 -12.36 12.92
CA CYS A 452 -9.73 -12.80 11.53
C CYS A 452 -8.73 -12.09 10.61
N ILE A 453 -8.59 -10.77 10.73
CA ILE A 453 -7.66 -9.97 9.93
C ILE A 453 -6.22 -10.38 10.19
N HIS A 454 -5.81 -10.44 11.47
CA HIS A 454 -4.46 -10.84 11.85
C HIS A 454 -4.11 -12.23 11.34
N LEU A 455 -5.02 -13.20 11.47
CA LEU A 455 -4.81 -14.55 10.94
C LEU A 455 -4.58 -14.56 9.42
N GLN A 456 -5.33 -13.76 8.65
CA GLN A 456 -5.06 -13.67 7.21
C GLN A 456 -3.70 -13.06 6.94
N LEU A 457 -3.39 -11.90 7.53
CA LEU A 457 -2.15 -11.18 7.27
C LEU A 457 -0.92 -11.99 7.70
N GLU A 458 -0.96 -12.58 8.89
CA GLU A 458 0.10 -13.43 9.42
C GLU A 458 0.31 -14.66 8.54
N TYR A 459 -0.76 -15.39 8.20
CA TYR A 459 -0.66 -16.55 7.31
C TYR A 459 -0.04 -16.18 5.96
N LYS A 460 -0.51 -15.09 5.33
CA LYS A 460 0.01 -14.61 4.04
C LYS A 460 1.46 -14.19 4.12
N HIS A 461 1.84 -13.54 5.22
CA HIS A 461 3.23 -13.20 5.48
C HIS A 461 4.10 -14.46 5.55
N LEU A 462 3.71 -15.48 6.32
CA LEU A 462 4.48 -16.74 6.40
C LEU A 462 4.58 -17.45 5.05
N MET A 463 3.50 -17.47 4.27
CA MET A 463 3.52 -18.00 2.89
C MET A 463 4.54 -17.26 2.02
N THR A 464 4.54 -15.92 2.06
CA THR A 464 5.53 -15.11 1.33
C THR A 464 6.95 -15.44 1.80
N MET A 465 7.22 -15.49 3.11
CA MET A 465 8.54 -15.80 3.67
C MET A 465 9.05 -17.20 3.28
N ILE A 466 8.20 -18.22 3.38
CA ILE A 466 8.56 -19.62 3.06
C ILE A 466 8.89 -19.76 1.58
N HIS A 467 8.01 -19.24 0.71
CA HIS A 467 8.14 -19.48 -0.73
C HIS A 467 9.12 -18.53 -1.44
N THR A 468 9.40 -17.35 -0.86
CA THR A 468 10.52 -16.52 -1.34
C THR A 468 11.88 -17.13 -0.99
N ALA A 469 11.98 -17.94 0.07
CA ALA A 469 13.23 -18.62 0.42
C ALA A 469 13.71 -19.63 -0.65
N VAL A 470 12.82 -20.12 -1.52
CA VAL A 470 13.18 -20.94 -2.69
C VAL A 470 14.12 -20.18 -3.64
N ARG A 471 14.07 -18.85 -3.65
CA ARG A 471 14.95 -18.01 -4.48
C ARG A 471 16.43 -18.08 -4.10
N ARG A 472 16.74 -18.72 -2.96
CA ARG A 472 18.10 -19.09 -2.55
C ARG A 472 18.69 -20.22 -3.38
N CYS A 473 17.84 -21.04 -4.01
CA CYS A 473 18.30 -22.14 -4.85
C CYS A 473 18.92 -21.62 -6.15
N GLY A 474 19.81 -22.43 -6.73
CA GLY A 474 20.37 -22.16 -8.05
C GLY A 474 21.60 -21.25 -8.08
N ALA A 475 22.23 -21.00 -6.92
CA ALA A 475 23.50 -20.26 -6.82
C ALA A 475 24.59 -20.82 -7.73
N VAL A 476 24.65 -22.16 -7.87
CA VAL A 476 25.61 -22.87 -8.73
C VAL A 476 25.37 -22.60 -10.21
N TYR A 477 24.15 -22.22 -10.59
CA TYR A 477 23.74 -21.91 -11.96
C TYR A 477 23.61 -20.41 -12.21
N ALA A 478 24.09 -19.54 -11.31
CA ALA A 478 24.00 -18.10 -11.49
C ALA A 478 24.75 -17.59 -12.74
N VAL A 479 25.74 -18.35 -13.21
CA VAL A 479 26.54 -18.07 -14.42
C VAL A 479 25.87 -18.59 -15.71
N ASP A 480 24.97 -19.58 -15.59
CA ASP A 480 24.19 -20.12 -16.72
C ASP A 480 22.81 -19.44 -16.81
N ASP A 481 22.36 -19.14 -18.03
CA ASP A 481 21.07 -18.46 -18.21
C ASP A 481 19.86 -19.34 -17.79
N LYS A 482 20.01 -20.67 -17.73
CA LYS A 482 18.90 -21.62 -17.54
C LYS A 482 19.12 -22.58 -16.37
N LEU A 483 18.16 -22.59 -15.44
CA LEU A 483 18.08 -23.57 -14.36
C LEU A 483 17.68 -24.96 -14.91
N PRO A 484 18.06 -26.07 -14.24
CA PRO A 484 17.51 -27.40 -14.54
C PRO A 484 15.98 -27.40 -14.49
N GLU A 485 15.33 -28.14 -15.40
CA GLU A 485 13.88 -28.12 -15.60
C GLU A 485 13.08 -28.44 -14.32
N ASP A 486 13.54 -29.40 -13.52
CA ASP A 486 12.91 -29.77 -12.25
C ASP A 486 12.98 -28.62 -11.22
N LEU A 487 14.12 -27.93 -11.14
CA LEU A 487 14.31 -26.80 -10.23
C LEU A 487 13.53 -25.56 -10.71
N HIS A 488 13.47 -25.35 -12.02
CA HIS A 488 12.70 -24.29 -12.65
C HIS A 488 11.20 -24.40 -12.36
N ASN A 489 10.62 -25.60 -12.46
CA ASN A 489 9.21 -25.86 -12.14
C ASN A 489 8.86 -25.56 -10.68
N VAL A 490 9.73 -25.97 -9.74
CA VAL A 490 9.53 -25.72 -8.31
C VAL A 490 9.68 -24.24 -7.97
N TYR A 491 10.62 -23.56 -8.62
CA TYR A 491 10.81 -22.11 -8.49
C TYR A 491 9.56 -21.35 -8.94
N HIS A 492 9.00 -21.67 -10.10
CA HIS A 492 7.78 -21.03 -10.60
C HIS A 492 6.57 -21.27 -9.69
N SER A 493 6.33 -22.53 -9.31
CA SER A 493 5.21 -22.86 -8.41
C SER A 493 5.31 -22.15 -7.06
N SER A 494 6.51 -22.02 -6.49
CA SER A 494 6.70 -21.31 -5.22
C SER A 494 6.56 -19.80 -5.42
N SER A 495 7.10 -19.26 -6.51
CA SER A 495 6.94 -17.84 -6.85
C SER A 495 5.46 -17.47 -6.96
N ASP A 496 4.65 -18.23 -7.69
CA ASP A 496 3.21 -17.99 -7.84
C ASP A 496 2.47 -17.92 -6.50
N ILE A 497 2.81 -18.84 -5.58
CA ILE A 497 2.22 -18.87 -4.24
C ILE A 497 2.60 -17.62 -3.44
N SER A 498 3.89 -17.23 -3.44
CA SER A 498 4.35 -16.02 -2.75
C SER A 498 3.72 -14.75 -3.32
N LEU A 499 3.50 -14.68 -4.63
CA LEU A 499 2.90 -13.52 -5.29
C LEU A 499 1.41 -13.43 -5.00
N GLU A 500 0.68 -14.56 -5.02
CA GLU A 500 -0.74 -14.57 -4.66
C GLU A 500 -0.94 -14.19 -3.18
N ALA A 501 -0.04 -14.63 -2.30
CA ALA A 501 -0.05 -14.22 -0.90
C ALA A 501 0.15 -12.71 -0.76
N SER A 502 1.15 -12.15 -1.44
CA SER A 502 1.43 -10.72 -1.45
C SER A 502 0.30 -9.88 -2.05
N ARG A 503 -0.31 -10.31 -3.16
CA ARG A 503 -1.50 -9.65 -3.73
C ARG A 503 -2.65 -9.60 -2.73
N THR A 504 -2.93 -10.73 -2.10
CA THR A 504 -3.98 -10.82 -1.07
C THR A 504 -3.70 -9.86 0.09
N THR A 505 -2.46 -9.79 0.58
CA THR A 505 -2.07 -8.86 1.66
C THR A 505 -2.39 -7.42 1.28
N LEU A 506 -1.96 -6.96 0.10
CA LEU A 506 -2.22 -5.60 -0.37
C LEU A 506 -3.72 -5.33 -0.59
N GLN A 507 -4.47 -6.31 -1.08
CA GLN A 507 -5.93 -6.22 -1.21
C GLN A 507 -6.65 -6.09 0.14
N ILE A 508 -6.19 -6.77 1.20
CA ILE A 508 -6.78 -6.62 2.54
C ILE A 508 -6.66 -5.16 3.01
N PHE A 509 -5.47 -4.58 2.86
CA PHE A 509 -5.23 -3.17 3.19
C PHE A 509 -6.08 -2.22 2.34
N LYS A 510 -6.24 -2.53 1.05
CA LYS A 510 -7.08 -1.74 0.13
C LYS A 510 -8.57 -1.79 0.48
N SER A 511 -9.11 -2.98 0.74
CA SER A 511 -10.55 -3.19 0.94
C SER A 511 -11.03 -2.90 2.35
N HIS A 512 -10.13 -2.81 3.33
CA HIS A 512 -10.50 -2.63 4.74
C HIS A 512 -9.66 -1.55 5.41
N ILE A 513 -9.56 -0.38 4.76
CA ILE A 513 -8.78 0.77 5.23
C ILE A 513 -9.15 1.23 6.64
N ASN A 514 -10.42 1.06 7.05
CA ASN A 514 -10.90 1.42 8.38
C ASN A 514 -10.25 0.58 9.50
N ILE A 515 -9.62 -0.56 9.18
CA ILE A 515 -8.81 -1.33 10.15
C ILE A 515 -7.58 -0.51 10.59
N LEU A 516 -7.04 0.35 9.71
CA LEU A 516 -5.95 1.27 10.05
C LEU A 516 -6.42 2.38 11.01
N GLN A 517 -7.73 2.63 11.10
CA GLN A 517 -8.33 3.62 12.00
C GLN A 517 -8.62 3.07 13.40
N GLU A 518 -8.61 1.74 13.61
CA GLU A 518 -8.87 1.09 14.91
C GLU A 518 -7.58 0.89 15.75
N ASP A 519 -6.61 1.82 15.66
CA ASP A 519 -5.37 1.87 16.47
C ASP A 519 -4.46 0.63 16.36
N MET A 520 -4.59 -0.13 15.27
CA MET A 520 -3.79 -1.34 15.01
C MET A 520 -2.65 -1.13 14.01
N PHE A 521 -2.50 0.10 13.49
CA PHE A 521 -1.57 0.42 12.42
C PHE A 521 -0.16 -0.14 12.70
N GLY A 522 0.44 0.17 13.85
CA GLY A 522 1.78 -0.29 14.21
C GLY A 522 1.97 -1.81 14.16
N HIS A 523 0.94 -2.61 14.51
CA HIS A 523 1.02 -4.08 14.48
C HIS A 523 0.97 -4.66 13.07
N ILE A 524 0.20 -4.06 12.17
CA ILE A 524 -0.03 -4.63 10.83
C ILE A 524 0.79 -3.95 9.73
N ALA A 525 1.35 -2.77 9.98
CA ALA A 525 2.03 -1.96 8.96
C ALA A 525 3.26 -2.64 8.34
N ILE A 526 3.78 -3.72 8.94
CA ILE A 526 4.91 -4.48 8.38
C ILE A 526 4.55 -5.33 7.16
N TYR A 527 3.30 -5.76 7.04
CA TYR A 527 2.92 -6.70 5.99
C TYR A 527 2.95 -6.09 4.58
N PRO A 528 2.46 -4.85 4.34
CA PRO A 528 2.50 -4.22 3.03
C PRO A 528 3.89 -4.06 2.40
N PRO A 529 4.94 -3.53 3.07
CA PRO A 529 6.25 -3.37 2.43
C PRO A 529 6.89 -4.71 2.03
N ILE A 530 6.68 -5.78 2.81
CA ILE A 530 7.16 -7.13 2.45
C ILE A 530 6.40 -7.68 1.23
N ALA A 531 5.07 -7.52 1.20
CA ALA A 531 4.25 -7.91 0.06
C ALA A 531 4.64 -7.12 -1.21
N ALA A 532 4.87 -5.81 -1.06
CA ALA A 532 5.29 -4.93 -2.15
C ALA A 532 6.66 -5.33 -2.70
N MET A 533 7.62 -5.65 -1.84
CA MET A 533 8.95 -6.14 -2.24
C MET A 533 8.86 -7.44 -3.05
N ALA A 534 7.98 -8.37 -2.67
CA ALA A 534 7.78 -9.60 -3.43
C ALA A 534 7.22 -9.35 -4.85
N LEU A 535 6.27 -8.42 -5.00
CA LEU A 535 5.74 -8.01 -6.31
C LEU A 535 6.81 -7.28 -7.14
N PHE A 536 7.51 -6.32 -6.55
CA PHE A 536 8.64 -5.60 -7.15
C PHE A 536 9.66 -6.58 -7.74
N MET A 537 10.06 -7.57 -6.95
CA MET A 537 10.98 -8.61 -7.38
C MET A 537 10.48 -9.43 -8.56
N ASN A 538 9.17 -9.66 -8.67
CA ASN A 538 8.59 -10.32 -9.83
C ASN A 538 8.57 -9.41 -11.06
N LEU A 539 8.27 -8.13 -10.88
CA LEU A 539 8.28 -7.14 -11.97
C LEU A 539 9.67 -6.98 -12.59
N LEU A 540 10.74 -7.05 -11.78
CA LEU A 540 12.11 -7.05 -12.29
C LEU A 540 12.47 -8.33 -13.07
N LEU A 541 11.91 -9.48 -12.66
CA LEU A 541 12.21 -10.78 -13.26
C LEU A 541 11.43 -11.06 -14.54
N HIS A 542 10.15 -10.67 -14.53
CA HIS A 542 9.18 -10.98 -15.57
C HIS A 542 8.40 -9.71 -15.96
N PRO A 543 9.07 -8.65 -16.45
CA PRO A 543 8.40 -7.38 -16.75
C PRO A 543 7.38 -7.49 -17.90
N SER A 544 7.51 -8.49 -18.78
CA SER A 544 6.56 -8.77 -19.87
C SER A 544 5.41 -9.69 -19.47
N ASP A 545 5.28 -10.10 -18.21
CA ASP A 545 4.16 -10.92 -17.74
C ASP A 545 2.84 -10.15 -17.93
N PRO A 546 1.78 -10.74 -18.52
CA PRO A 546 0.47 -10.11 -18.63
C PRO A 546 -0.11 -9.60 -17.30
N ARG A 547 0.29 -10.17 -16.15
CA ARG A 547 -0.11 -9.74 -14.81
C ARG A 547 0.74 -8.62 -14.23
N ALA A 548 1.88 -8.27 -14.85
CA ALA A 548 2.77 -7.23 -14.36
C ALA A 548 2.06 -5.88 -14.21
N ARG A 549 1.15 -5.56 -15.14
CA ARG A 549 0.35 -4.33 -15.05
C ARG A 549 -0.61 -4.33 -13.85
N ASN A 550 -1.30 -5.46 -13.62
CA ASN A 550 -2.19 -5.59 -12.45
C ASN A 550 -1.43 -5.50 -11.13
N ASP A 551 -0.22 -6.06 -11.07
CA ASP A 551 0.65 -5.97 -9.88
C ASP A 551 1.11 -4.53 -9.66
N LEU A 552 1.43 -3.79 -10.72
CA LEU A 552 1.77 -2.37 -10.67
C LEU A 552 0.57 -1.52 -10.22
N ASP A 553 -0.63 -1.78 -10.75
CA ASP A 553 -1.86 -1.10 -10.36
C ASP A 553 -2.25 -1.40 -8.91
N LEU A 554 -1.94 -2.60 -8.40
CA LEU A 554 -2.15 -2.96 -7.00
C LEU A 554 -1.17 -2.22 -6.08
N LEU A 555 0.11 -2.11 -6.46
CA LEU A 555 1.10 -1.29 -5.75
C LEU A 555 0.67 0.19 -5.74
N ALA A 556 0.29 0.74 -6.90
CA ALA A 556 -0.18 2.12 -7.03
C ALA A 556 -1.44 2.37 -6.20
N GLY A 557 -2.38 1.42 -6.25
CA GLY A 557 -3.58 1.46 -5.42
C GLY A 557 -3.28 1.46 -3.93
N CYS A 558 -2.16 0.88 -3.48
CA CYS A 558 -1.74 0.95 -2.08
C CYS A 558 -1.06 2.29 -1.72
N ALA A 559 -0.34 2.91 -2.65
CA ALA A 559 0.25 4.24 -2.47
C ALA A 559 -0.83 5.33 -2.31
N THR A 560 -1.99 5.16 -2.98
CA THR A 560 -3.13 6.09 -2.87
C THR A 560 -3.97 5.90 -1.61
N LEU A 561 -3.94 4.71 -0.97
CA LEU A 561 -4.74 4.44 0.26
C LEU A 561 -4.50 5.46 1.37
N PHE A 562 -3.30 6.01 1.45
CA PHE A 562 -2.92 6.93 2.53
C PHE A 562 -3.32 8.39 2.28
N GLN A 563 -3.78 8.71 1.07
CA GLN A 563 -4.30 10.04 0.73
C GLN A 563 -5.77 10.21 1.15
N ASP A 564 -6.53 9.10 1.20
CA ASP A 564 -7.96 9.08 1.49
C ASP A 564 -8.28 8.80 2.99
N MET A 565 -7.26 8.69 3.85
CA MET A 565 -7.46 8.35 5.26
C MET A 565 -7.94 9.59 6.06
N PRO A 566 -9.01 9.49 6.88
CA PRO A 566 -9.42 10.56 7.78
C PRO A 566 -8.33 10.85 8.81
N MET A 567 -7.69 12.01 8.71
CA MET A 567 -6.56 12.44 9.54
C MET A 567 -6.92 12.72 11.02
N ARG A 568 -8.17 12.55 11.43
CA ARG A 568 -8.65 13.00 12.76
C ARG A 568 -8.11 12.19 13.94
N ASP A 569 -7.42 11.09 13.68
CA ASP A 569 -7.21 10.01 14.65
C ASP A 569 -5.77 9.42 14.67
N LEU A 570 -4.83 9.93 13.87
CA LEU A 570 -3.46 9.41 13.80
C LEU A 570 -2.50 10.26 14.64
N THR A 571 -1.52 9.65 15.31
CA THR A 571 -0.42 10.40 15.94
C THR A 571 0.60 10.85 14.90
N ASN A 572 1.51 11.76 15.27
CA ASN A 572 2.62 12.18 14.40
C ASN A 572 3.48 10.97 13.96
N ASP A 573 3.76 10.04 14.87
CA ASP A 573 4.52 8.82 14.56
C ASP A 573 3.80 7.91 13.54
N ASP A 574 2.47 7.84 13.63
CA ASP A 574 1.64 7.10 12.67
C ASP A 574 1.69 7.77 11.29
N MET A 575 1.59 9.10 11.23
CA MET A 575 1.71 9.87 9.98
C MET A 575 3.08 9.72 9.32
N ASP A 576 4.16 9.84 10.10
CA ASP A 576 5.54 9.69 9.60
C ASP A 576 5.77 8.29 9.03
N SER A 577 5.31 7.26 9.74
CA SER A 577 5.41 5.86 9.30
C SER A 577 4.63 5.60 8.01
N ILE A 578 3.44 6.20 7.88
CA ILE A 578 2.61 6.14 6.68
C ILE A 578 3.30 6.84 5.49
N GLN A 579 3.85 8.02 5.70
CA GLN A 579 4.55 8.79 4.67
C GLN A 579 5.78 8.03 4.15
N GLU A 580 6.59 7.46 5.04
CA GLU A 580 7.76 6.67 4.66
C GLU A 580 7.36 5.38 3.91
N LEU A 581 6.29 4.71 4.33
CA LEU A 581 5.75 3.55 3.60
C LEU A 581 5.31 3.93 2.19
N ASN A 582 4.62 5.07 2.04
CA ASN A 582 4.18 5.56 0.73
C ASN A 582 5.37 5.92 -0.17
N ARG A 583 6.38 6.59 0.39
CA ARG A 583 7.63 6.91 -0.32
C ARG A 583 8.32 5.65 -0.81
N PHE A 584 8.42 4.62 0.05
CA PHE A 584 9.02 3.34 -0.31
C PHE A 584 8.27 2.63 -1.43
N ILE A 585 6.94 2.48 -1.32
CA ILE A 585 6.14 1.82 -2.37
C ILE A 585 6.21 2.60 -3.68
N SER A 586 6.20 3.93 -3.63
CA SER A 586 6.33 4.80 -4.80
C SER A 586 7.67 4.58 -5.52
N GLU A 587 8.76 4.42 -4.78
CA GLU A 587 10.08 4.08 -5.35
C GLU A 587 10.07 2.73 -6.06
N LEU A 588 9.45 1.71 -5.47
CA LEU A 588 9.31 0.38 -6.09
C LEU A 588 8.49 0.45 -7.38
N ILE A 589 7.41 1.25 -7.40
CA ILE A 589 6.58 1.49 -8.60
C ILE A 589 7.42 2.15 -9.69
N MET A 590 8.14 3.22 -9.35
CA MET A 590 9.00 3.95 -10.28
C MET A 590 10.06 3.01 -10.88
N SER A 591 10.81 2.33 -10.03
CA SER A 591 11.84 1.36 -10.42
C SER A 591 11.31 0.21 -11.30
N SER A 592 10.12 -0.30 -10.99
CA SER A 592 9.46 -1.35 -11.79
C SER A 592 9.01 -0.83 -13.15
N THR A 593 8.47 0.40 -13.19
CA THR A 593 8.00 1.04 -14.42
C THR A 593 9.16 1.27 -15.38
N THR A 594 10.31 1.74 -14.88
CA THR A 594 11.54 1.88 -15.67
C THR A 594 12.01 0.54 -16.24
N THR A 595 11.95 -0.54 -15.46
CA THR A 595 12.35 -1.88 -15.93
C THR A 595 11.43 -2.43 -17.03
N ILE A 596 10.12 -2.25 -16.87
CA ILE A 596 9.11 -2.62 -17.89
C ILE A 596 9.35 -1.82 -19.19
N GLN A 597 9.73 -0.55 -19.07
CA GLN A 597 10.05 0.31 -20.21
C GLN A 597 11.42 -0.02 -20.85
N ALA A 598 12.45 -0.37 -20.06
CA ALA A 598 13.81 -0.64 -20.53
C ALA A 598 13.95 -2.00 -21.26
N GLN A 599 13.24 -3.05 -20.83
CA GLN A 599 13.19 -4.32 -21.58
C GLN A 599 12.32 -4.25 -22.84
N SER A 600 11.49 -3.22 -22.95
CA SER A 600 10.78 -2.86 -24.18
C SER A 600 11.68 -2.06 -25.14
N GLY A 601 12.99 -2.38 -25.16
CA GLY A 601 14.09 -1.56 -25.66
C GLY A 601 13.81 -0.78 -26.95
N THR A 602 14.38 0.43 -26.98
CA THR A 602 14.52 1.37 -28.10
C THR A 602 14.02 0.82 -29.43
N LEU A 603 12.72 0.97 -29.69
CA LEU A 603 12.19 0.92 -31.03
C LEU A 603 12.74 2.13 -31.78
N THR A 604 13.90 1.97 -32.40
CA THR A 604 14.04 2.52 -33.76
C THR A 604 13.02 1.76 -34.59
N ILE A 605 11.82 2.35 -34.70
CA ILE A 605 10.80 1.88 -35.62
C ILE A 605 11.40 2.04 -37.02
N SER A 606 12.02 0.98 -37.56
CA SER A 606 12.00 0.83 -39.01
C SER A 606 10.54 0.61 -39.40
N PRO A 607 10.03 1.35 -40.40
CA PRO A 607 8.62 1.43 -40.69
C PRO A 607 8.16 0.09 -41.27
N ASN A 608 7.59 -0.76 -40.44
CA ASN A 608 6.76 -1.86 -40.91
C ASN A 608 5.48 -1.91 -40.10
N ALA A 609 4.42 -1.47 -40.78
CA ALA A 609 3.01 -1.46 -40.45
C ALA A 609 2.65 -1.05 -39.02
N LYS A 610 2.31 0.25 -38.85
CA LYS A 610 1.50 0.71 -37.73
C LYS A 610 0.31 -0.26 -37.56
N PRO A 611 0.04 -0.79 -36.35
CA PRO A 611 -1.24 -1.41 -36.09
C PRO A 611 -2.32 -0.37 -36.40
N THR A 612 -3.23 -0.69 -37.32
CA THR A 612 -4.34 0.20 -37.65
C THR A 612 -5.29 0.21 -36.46
N HIS A 613 -5.20 1.25 -35.63
CA HIS A 613 -6.28 1.58 -34.71
C HIS A 613 -7.49 2.04 -35.55
N GLY A 614 -8.65 1.44 -35.30
CA GLY A 614 -9.86 1.77 -36.04
C GLY A 614 -10.37 3.16 -35.66
N HIS A 615 -9.84 4.20 -36.30
CA HIS A 615 -10.24 5.60 -36.11
C HIS A 615 -11.44 5.98 -36.99
N GLU A 616 -12.54 5.23 -36.88
CA GLU A 616 -13.78 5.54 -37.61
C GLU A 616 -14.96 5.65 -36.64
N LEU A 617 -15.48 6.87 -36.51
CA LEU A 617 -16.83 7.10 -36.02
C LEU A 617 -17.80 6.59 -37.09
N LYS A 618 -18.21 5.31 -36.99
CA LYS A 618 -19.13 4.65 -37.94
C LYS A 618 -20.52 5.31 -37.96
N ASP A 619 -20.65 6.44 -38.67
CA ASP A 619 -21.86 7.25 -38.82
C ASP A 619 -22.52 7.70 -37.50
N LYS A 620 -21.74 7.75 -36.42
CA LYS A 620 -22.17 8.14 -35.07
C LYS A 620 -21.55 9.48 -34.68
N THR A 621 -22.28 10.30 -33.94
CA THR A 621 -21.67 11.45 -33.26
C THR A 621 -20.68 10.98 -32.19
N PRO A 622 -19.69 11.80 -31.78
CA PRO A 622 -18.80 11.50 -30.66
C PRO A 622 -19.55 11.01 -29.41
N LEU A 623 -20.64 11.69 -29.04
CA LEU A 623 -21.48 11.34 -27.88
C LEU A 623 -22.16 9.96 -28.02
N GLN A 624 -22.63 9.62 -29.24
CA GLN A 624 -23.20 8.31 -29.54
C GLN A 624 -22.14 7.19 -29.55
N ALA A 625 -20.88 7.51 -29.88
CA ALA A 625 -19.80 6.55 -29.90
C ALA A 625 -19.31 6.18 -28.48
N MET A 626 -19.44 7.09 -27.52
CA MET A 626 -19.05 6.86 -26.12
C MET A 626 -20.03 5.97 -25.34
N SER A 627 -21.30 5.89 -25.77
CA SER A 627 -22.33 5.12 -25.07
C SER A 627 -22.40 3.67 -25.58
N HIS A 628 -22.45 2.69 -24.67
CA HIS A 628 -22.68 1.29 -25.01
C HIS A 628 -24.15 0.91 -24.82
N GLY A 629 -24.77 0.33 -25.85
CA GLY A 629 -26.19 -0.05 -25.84
C GLY A 629 -27.10 0.96 -26.54
N ASP A 630 -28.39 0.94 -26.19
CA ASP A 630 -29.47 1.78 -26.74
C ASP A 630 -29.70 3.08 -25.95
N VAL A 631 -29.11 3.19 -24.76
CA VAL A 631 -29.16 4.39 -23.93
C VAL A 631 -27.96 5.27 -24.25
N VAL A 632 -28.23 6.50 -24.70
CA VAL A 632 -27.20 7.52 -25.01
C VAL A 632 -27.34 8.68 -24.03
N LEU A 633 -26.21 9.24 -23.61
CA LEU A 633 -26.18 10.47 -22.83
C LEU A 633 -26.94 11.60 -23.54
N ARG A 634 -27.61 12.45 -22.77
CA ARG A 634 -28.32 13.61 -23.31
C ARG A 634 -27.32 14.73 -23.57
N GLY A 635 -27.31 15.23 -24.80
CA GLY A 635 -26.57 16.43 -25.18
C GLY A 635 -27.20 17.72 -24.67
N ILE A 636 -26.68 18.84 -25.14
CA ILE A 636 -27.06 20.21 -24.82
C ILE A 636 -28.57 20.39 -25.08
N PRO A 637 -29.35 20.79 -24.07
CA PRO A 637 -30.78 20.95 -24.21
C PRO A 637 -31.16 22.09 -25.17
N LYS A 638 -32.24 21.91 -25.92
CA LYS A 638 -32.90 22.99 -26.67
C LYS A 638 -34.01 23.60 -25.81
N HIS A 639 -34.01 24.92 -25.71
CA HIS A 639 -35.00 25.66 -24.93
C HIS A 639 -36.04 26.31 -25.84
N PRO A 640 -37.33 26.30 -25.45
CA PRO A 640 -38.41 26.84 -26.27
C PRO A 640 -38.44 28.37 -26.34
N ASP A 641 -37.78 29.07 -25.41
CA ASP A 641 -37.80 30.52 -25.28
C ASP A 641 -36.51 31.05 -24.61
N PHE A 642 -36.26 32.35 -24.76
CA PHE A 642 -35.06 32.98 -24.20
C PHE A 642 -35.02 32.98 -22.67
N ALA A 643 -36.17 33.03 -21.98
CA ALA A 643 -36.19 33.06 -20.53
C ALA A 643 -35.80 31.70 -19.93
N SER A 644 -36.29 30.60 -20.49
CA SER A 644 -35.90 29.25 -20.07
C SER A 644 -34.45 28.93 -20.38
N GLN A 645 -33.92 29.39 -21.53
CA GLN A 645 -32.49 29.27 -21.85
C GLN A 645 -31.61 30.07 -20.89
N ARG A 646 -32.02 31.31 -20.58
CA ARG A 646 -31.30 32.19 -19.65
C ARG A 646 -31.24 31.59 -18.26
N GLN A 647 -32.37 31.08 -17.74
CA GLN A 647 -32.42 30.44 -16.43
C GLN A 647 -31.45 29.25 -16.37
N TRP A 648 -31.48 28.39 -17.39
CA TRP A 648 -30.57 27.24 -17.51
C TRP A 648 -29.09 27.65 -17.51
N GLN A 649 -28.71 28.64 -18.31
CA GLN A 649 -27.33 29.16 -18.34
C GLN A 649 -26.86 29.67 -16.97
N LEU A 650 -27.73 30.37 -16.23
CA LEU A 650 -27.38 30.94 -14.92
C LEU A 650 -27.26 29.88 -13.83
N GLU A 651 -28.11 28.84 -13.87
CA GLU A 651 -28.01 27.70 -12.95
C GLU A 651 -26.68 26.97 -13.13
N HIS A 652 -26.32 26.70 -14.38
CA HIS A 652 -25.07 26.02 -14.74
C HIS A 652 -23.85 26.87 -14.40
N MET A 653 -23.95 28.20 -14.55
CA MET A 653 -22.93 29.13 -14.10
C MET A 653 -22.74 29.14 -12.58
N ALA A 654 -23.83 29.12 -11.80
CA ALA A 654 -23.74 29.05 -10.35
C ALA A 654 -23.14 27.71 -9.88
N ALA A 655 -23.49 26.60 -10.54
CA ALA A 655 -22.89 25.28 -10.30
C ALA A 655 -21.38 25.27 -10.61
N ALA A 656 -20.96 25.85 -11.73
CA ALA A 656 -19.54 25.95 -12.12
C ALA A 656 -18.68 26.63 -11.06
N PHE A 657 -19.14 27.73 -10.48
CA PHE A 657 -18.42 28.36 -9.38
C PHE A 657 -18.32 27.49 -8.14
N ARG A 658 -19.38 26.77 -7.78
CA ARG A 658 -19.36 25.91 -6.60
C ARG A 658 -18.46 24.69 -6.80
N HIS A 659 -18.45 24.14 -8.00
CA HIS A 659 -17.48 23.12 -8.38
C HIS A 659 -16.05 23.63 -8.25
N TRP A 660 -15.74 24.82 -8.80
CA TRP A 660 -14.42 25.45 -8.65
C TRP A 660 -14.01 25.72 -7.20
N HIS A 661 -14.98 25.99 -6.31
CA HIS A 661 -14.71 26.08 -4.88
C HIS A 661 -14.22 24.74 -4.31
N ARG A 662 -14.85 23.62 -4.68
CA ARG A 662 -14.45 22.29 -4.19
C ARG A 662 -13.11 21.85 -4.76
N GLU A 663 -12.80 22.21 -6.00
CA GLU A 663 -11.51 21.95 -6.62
C GLU A 663 -10.38 22.88 -6.10
N GLY A 664 -10.70 23.83 -5.23
CA GLY A 664 -9.71 24.71 -4.60
C GLY A 664 -9.22 25.84 -5.52
N TYR A 665 -10.00 26.26 -6.51
CA TYR A 665 -9.60 27.32 -7.47
C TYR A 665 -9.83 28.75 -6.96
N VAL A 666 -10.40 28.90 -5.76
CA VAL A 666 -10.78 30.19 -5.18
C VAL A 666 -9.53 30.96 -4.71
N GLU A 667 -9.36 32.18 -5.21
CA GLU A 667 -8.31 33.11 -4.80
C GLU A 667 -8.95 34.45 -4.41
N GLY A 668 -9.47 34.55 -3.18
CA GLY A 668 -10.11 35.75 -2.66
C GLY A 668 -11.32 36.20 -3.51
N ILE A 669 -11.19 37.36 -4.17
CA ILE A 669 -12.24 37.97 -5.01
C ILE A 669 -11.95 37.89 -6.52
N SER A 670 -10.89 37.16 -6.89
CA SER A 670 -10.44 37.02 -8.28
C SER A 670 -11.16 35.88 -8.99
N GLY A 671 -11.41 36.06 -10.28
CA GLY A 671 -12.02 35.07 -11.16
C GLY A 671 -13.45 35.39 -11.56
N HIS A 672 -13.75 35.06 -12.81
CA HIS A 672 -14.95 35.45 -13.53
C HIS A 672 -15.40 34.33 -14.46
N ILE A 673 -16.72 34.13 -14.46
CA ILE A 673 -17.42 33.44 -15.53
C ILE A 673 -18.33 34.49 -16.16
N SER A 674 -18.39 34.51 -17.49
CA SER A 674 -19.42 35.26 -18.20
C SER A 674 -20.17 34.37 -19.16
N VAL A 675 -21.46 34.64 -19.35
CA VAL A 675 -22.29 33.99 -20.37
C VAL A 675 -23.16 35.01 -21.11
N ARG A 676 -23.10 35.01 -22.44
CA ARG A 676 -23.89 35.90 -23.30
C ARG A 676 -25.38 35.67 -23.08
N ASP A 677 -26.14 36.75 -22.97
CA ASP A 677 -27.59 36.65 -22.85
C ASP A 677 -28.21 36.13 -24.16
N PRO A 678 -29.18 35.20 -24.09
CA PRO A 678 -29.74 34.58 -25.29
C PRO A 678 -30.67 35.52 -26.08
N GLU A 679 -31.19 36.58 -25.46
CA GLU A 679 -32.04 37.60 -26.11
C GLU A 679 -31.22 38.86 -26.45
N PHE A 680 -30.43 39.34 -25.49
CA PHE A 680 -29.60 40.54 -25.63
C PHE A 680 -28.15 40.16 -25.95
N THR A 681 -27.89 39.84 -27.22
CA THR A 681 -26.59 39.30 -27.63
C THR A 681 -25.40 40.26 -27.45
N ASP A 682 -25.66 41.55 -27.21
CA ASP A 682 -24.68 42.60 -26.84
C ASP A 682 -24.55 42.79 -25.32
N ALA A 683 -25.01 41.81 -24.53
CA ALA A 683 -24.87 41.75 -23.09
C ALA A 683 -24.49 40.34 -22.63
N PHE A 684 -23.89 40.26 -21.44
CA PHE A 684 -23.55 39.00 -20.79
C PHE A 684 -23.78 39.05 -19.28
N TRP A 685 -24.13 37.91 -18.73
CA TRP A 685 -24.24 37.67 -17.30
C TRP A 685 -22.86 37.39 -16.70
N THR A 686 -22.58 37.94 -15.53
CA THR A 686 -21.32 37.73 -14.79
C THR A 686 -21.57 37.66 -13.28
N ASN A 687 -20.62 37.09 -12.52
CA ASN A 687 -20.70 37.01 -11.05
C ASN A 687 -20.45 38.38 -10.38
N PRO A 688 -21.08 38.64 -9.21
CA PRO A 688 -20.85 39.86 -8.45
C PRO A 688 -19.48 39.86 -7.75
N LEU A 689 -18.91 41.04 -7.55
CA LEU A 689 -17.67 41.21 -6.81
C LEU A 689 -17.85 40.87 -5.31
N GLY A 690 -16.85 40.18 -4.74
CA GLY A 690 -16.75 39.93 -3.30
C GLY A 690 -17.69 38.85 -2.74
N ARG A 691 -18.40 38.10 -3.59
CA ARG A 691 -19.21 36.94 -3.18
C ARG A 691 -18.38 35.69 -3.40
N HIS A 692 -18.21 34.89 -2.35
CA HIS A 692 -17.42 33.65 -2.42
C HIS A 692 -18.06 32.65 -3.38
N PHE A 693 -17.26 31.94 -4.18
CA PHE A 693 -17.75 31.03 -5.23
C PHE A 693 -18.70 29.95 -4.70
N GLY A 694 -18.36 29.35 -3.56
CA GLY A 694 -19.22 28.36 -2.88
C GLY A 694 -20.60 28.86 -2.41
N LEU A 695 -20.85 30.18 -2.45
CA LEU A 695 -22.10 30.81 -2.01
C LEU A 695 -22.91 31.44 -3.15
N LEU A 696 -22.42 31.36 -4.39
CA LEU A 696 -23.10 31.93 -5.55
C LEU A 696 -24.39 31.18 -5.87
N LYS A 697 -25.36 31.95 -6.37
CA LYS A 697 -26.69 31.50 -6.81
C LYS A 697 -27.11 32.24 -8.08
N VAL A 698 -28.14 31.74 -8.77
CA VAL A 698 -28.76 32.43 -9.91
C VAL A 698 -29.15 33.86 -9.55
N SER A 699 -29.77 34.06 -8.38
CA SER A 699 -30.20 35.38 -7.92
C SER A 699 -29.06 36.39 -7.69
N ASP A 700 -27.81 35.95 -7.67
CA ASP A 700 -26.64 36.81 -7.46
C ASP A 700 -26.09 37.43 -8.76
N MET A 701 -26.47 36.88 -9.93
CA MET A 701 -25.84 37.22 -11.21
C MET A 701 -26.23 38.61 -11.72
N ILE A 702 -25.30 39.26 -12.44
CA ILE A 702 -25.42 40.63 -12.94
C ILE A 702 -25.38 40.62 -14.47
N LEU A 703 -26.32 41.30 -15.12
CA LEU A 703 -26.31 41.49 -16.57
C LEU A 703 -25.65 42.83 -16.94
N VAL A 704 -24.60 42.76 -17.76
CA VAL A 704 -23.80 43.92 -18.18
C VAL A 704 -23.73 43.97 -19.71
N ASN A 705 -23.92 45.16 -20.28
CA ASN A 705 -23.75 45.35 -21.73
C ASN A 705 -22.27 45.53 -22.12
N LEU A 706 -21.94 45.48 -23.41
CA LEU A 706 -20.56 45.66 -23.91
C LEU A 706 -19.96 47.07 -23.62
N LYS A 707 -20.74 48.02 -23.10
CA LYS A 707 -20.24 49.34 -22.66
C LYS A 707 -19.86 49.37 -21.18
N GLY A 708 -20.12 48.30 -20.43
CA GLY A 708 -19.84 48.20 -18.99
C GLY A 708 -21.00 48.69 -18.11
N GLU A 709 -22.17 48.94 -18.69
CA GLU A 709 -23.34 49.39 -17.96
C GLU A 709 -24.14 48.18 -17.43
N VAL A 710 -24.49 48.21 -16.16
CA VAL A 710 -25.38 47.20 -15.55
C VAL A 710 -26.81 47.46 -15.99
N ILE A 711 -27.34 46.57 -16.84
CA ILE A 711 -28.67 46.70 -17.46
C ILE A 711 -29.70 45.73 -16.86
N GLY A 712 -29.29 44.78 -16.01
CA GLY A 712 -30.19 43.83 -15.36
C GLY A 712 -29.50 42.99 -14.27
N GLY A 713 -30.26 42.06 -13.68
CA GLY A 713 -29.77 41.18 -12.61
C GLY A 713 -29.68 41.85 -11.24
N ASN A 714 -28.88 41.27 -10.36
CA ASN A 714 -28.71 41.74 -8.98
C ASN A 714 -27.83 43.00 -8.92
N ARG A 715 -28.30 44.05 -8.24
CA ARG A 715 -27.59 45.32 -8.11
C ARG A 715 -27.10 45.62 -6.69
N THR A 716 -27.18 44.64 -5.79
CA THR A 716 -26.70 44.78 -4.40
C THR A 716 -25.17 44.79 -4.32
N ARG A 717 -24.48 44.30 -5.36
CA ARG A 717 -23.02 44.27 -5.48
C ARG A 717 -22.62 44.67 -6.91
N PRO A 718 -21.44 45.28 -7.11
CA PRO A 718 -20.98 45.67 -8.44
C PRO A 718 -20.34 44.48 -9.20
N PRO A 719 -20.29 44.51 -10.54
CA PRO A 719 -19.42 43.63 -11.32
C PRO A 719 -17.94 44.03 -11.15
N ASN A 720 -17.02 43.12 -11.47
CA ASN A 720 -15.58 43.41 -11.46
C ASN A 720 -15.16 44.15 -12.75
N SER A 721 -14.59 45.35 -12.62
CA SER A 721 -14.17 46.16 -13.78
C SER A 721 -13.05 45.53 -14.61
N ALA A 722 -12.06 44.89 -13.97
CA ALA A 722 -10.94 44.26 -14.69
C ALA A 722 -11.38 43.00 -15.44
N GLY A 723 -12.19 42.15 -14.80
CA GLY A 723 -12.79 40.98 -15.43
C GLY A 723 -13.70 41.35 -16.60
N PHE A 724 -14.48 42.42 -16.45
CA PHE A 724 -15.33 42.95 -17.52
C PHE A 724 -14.53 43.29 -18.79
N LEU A 725 -13.40 44.00 -18.67
CA LEU A 725 -12.63 44.46 -19.83
C LEU A 725 -12.11 43.31 -20.69
N ILE A 726 -11.65 42.21 -20.09
CA ILE A 726 -11.18 41.02 -20.81
C ILE A 726 -12.37 40.32 -21.49
N HIS A 727 -13.43 40.03 -20.73
CA HIS A 727 -14.57 39.26 -21.22
C HIS A 727 -15.35 40.01 -22.30
N ALA A 728 -15.53 41.33 -22.15
CA ALA A 728 -16.22 42.16 -23.13
C ALA A 728 -15.46 42.21 -24.48
N SER A 729 -14.12 42.34 -24.46
CA SER A 729 -13.31 42.30 -25.68
C SER A 729 -13.40 40.96 -26.40
N ILE A 730 -13.34 39.84 -25.66
CA ILE A 730 -13.49 38.50 -26.25
C ILE A 730 -14.89 38.30 -26.81
N HIS A 731 -15.95 38.61 -26.06
CA HIS A 731 -17.33 38.51 -26.57
C HIS A 731 -17.60 39.42 -27.77
N LYS A 732 -16.94 40.58 -27.87
CA LYS A 732 -17.06 41.48 -29.02
C LYS A 732 -16.32 40.93 -30.25
N ALA A 733 -15.15 40.32 -30.05
CA ALA A 733 -14.33 39.78 -31.13
C ALA A 733 -14.82 38.41 -31.64
N ARG A 734 -15.44 37.61 -30.77
CA ARG A 734 -15.88 36.23 -31.03
C ARG A 734 -17.37 36.08 -30.74
N SER A 735 -18.20 36.19 -31.79
CA SER A 735 -19.65 36.00 -31.68
C SER A 735 -20.04 34.55 -31.39
N ASP A 736 -19.18 33.60 -31.76
CA ASP A 736 -19.33 32.17 -31.48
C ASP A 736 -19.05 31.80 -30.02
N VAL A 737 -18.36 32.68 -29.26
CA VAL A 737 -18.10 32.48 -27.84
C VAL A 737 -19.27 32.98 -27.02
N HIS A 738 -19.92 32.04 -26.33
CA HIS A 738 -21.07 32.30 -25.48
C HIS A 738 -20.69 32.31 -24.01
N ALA A 739 -19.72 31.50 -23.58
CA ALA A 739 -19.23 31.50 -22.21
C ALA A 739 -17.71 31.65 -22.16
N ILE A 740 -17.22 32.35 -21.13
CA ILE A 740 -15.80 32.57 -20.87
C ILE A 740 -15.53 32.25 -19.40
N CYS A 741 -14.51 31.45 -19.14
CA CYS A 741 -14.11 31.01 -17.80
C CYS A 741 -12.66 31.43 -17.50
N HIS A 742 -12.46 32.15 -16.39
CA HIS A 742 -11.16 32.56 -15.91
C HIS A 742 -11.11 32.60 -14.38
N CYS A 743 -10.09 31.98 -13.77
CA CYS A 743 -9.71 32.24 -12.37
C CYS A 743 -8.19 32.07 -12.17
N HIS A 744 -7.74 32.22 -10.92
CA HIS A 744 -6.31 32.22 -10.57
C HIS A 744 -5.90 30.89 -9.92
N SER A 745 -6.27 29.79 -10.56
CA SER A 745 -5.96 28.42 -10.13
C SER A 745 -4.45 28.17 -10.04
N ILE A 746 -4.05 27.27 -9.14
CA ILE A 746 -2.66 27.10 -8.72
C ILE A 746 -1.76 26.65 -9.87
N HIS A 747 -2.13 25.59 -10.59
CA HIS A 747 -1.26 24.95 -11.57
C HIS A 747 -1.26 25.71 -12.90
N GLY A 748 -2.40 26.27 -13.30
CA GLY A 748 -2.52 27.13 -14.46
C GLY A 748 -1.68 28.40 -14.31
N LYS A 749 -1.71 29.03 -13.13
CA LYS A 749 -0.82 30.13 -12.78
C LYS A 749 0.65 29.69 -12.81
N ALA A 750 0.98 28.55 -12.20
CA ALA A 750 2.33 28.01 -12.19
C ALA A 750 2.88 27.69 -13.59
N TRP A 751 2.06 27.11 -14.49
CA TRP A 751 2.46 26.85 -15.88
C TRP A 751 2.55 28.13 -16.71
N SER A 752 1.69 29.11 -16.45
CA SER A 752 1.63 30.36 -17.22
C SER A 752 2.94 31.16 -17.19
N VAL A 753 3.79 30.97 -16.17
CA VAL A 753 5.08 31.68 -16.06
C VAL A 753 6.04 31.32 -17.19
N PHE A 754 5.88 30.14 -17.80
CA PHE A 754 6.73 29.70 -18.91
C PHE A 754 6.34 30.30 -20.25
N GLY A 755 5.11 30.86 -20.38
CA GLY A 755 4.62 31.39 -21.66
C GLY A 755 4.60 30.33 -22.77
N LYS A 756 4.25 29.08 -22.44
CA LYS A 756 4.29 27.94 -23.37
C LYS A 756 2.94 27.24 -23.47
N ARG A 757 2.66 26.71 -24.66
CA ARG A 757 1.56 25.76 -24.86
C ARG A 757 1.85 24.48 -24.07
N LEU A 758 0.79 23.76 -23.75
CA LEU A 758 0.84 22.41 -23.19
C LEU A 758 1.17 21.44 -24.33
N GLU A 759 1.99 20.45 -24.03
CA GLU A 759 2.35 19.40 -24.97
C GLU A 759 1.24 18.34 -25.01
N MET A 760 1.13 17.61 -26.13
CA MET A 760 0.15 16.51 -26.29
C MET A 760 0.63 15.25 -25.53
N LEU A 761 0.69 15.35 -24.20
CA LEU A 761 1.22 14.33 -23.29
C LEU A 761 0.21 13.22 -22.96
N THR A 762 -1.07 13.60 -22.83
CA THR A 762 -2.16 12.72 -22.41
C THR A 762 -3.39 12.96 -23.27
N GLN A 763 -4.36 12.05 -23.22
CA GLN A 763 -5.61 12.20 -23.96
C GLN A 763 -6.33 13.52 -23.62
N ASP A 764 -6.37 13.90 -22.33
CA ASP A 764 -7.11 15.07 -21.86
C ASP A 764 -6.67 16.40 -22.47
N VAL A 765 -5.36 16.56 -22.70
CA VAL A 765 -4.79 17.81 -23.25
C VAL A 765 -4.99 17.90 -24.77
N CYS A 766 -5.32 16.80 -25.45
CA CYS A 766 -5.64 16.80 -26.87
C CYS A 766 -6.84 17.68 -27.22
N LYS A 767 -7.73 17.99 -26.26
CA LYS A 767 -8.81 18.99 -26.41
C LYS A 767 -8.30 20.38 -26.85
N PHE A 768 -7.01 20.65 -26.64
CA PHE A 768 -6.32 21.90 -26.97
C PHE A 768 -5.34 21.70 -28.14
N ARG A 769 -5.61 20.80 -29.08
CA ARG A 769 -4.73 20.59 -30.24
C ARG A 769 -4.73 21.79 -31.21
N GLY A 770 -3.56 22.09 -31.77
CA GLY A 770 -3.42 23.06 -32.85
C GLY A 770 -3.86 24.47 -32.46
N ASP A 771 -4.73 25.07 -33.26
CA ASP A 771 -5.23 26.44 -33.03
C ASP A 771 -6.24 26.55 -31.88
N ALA A 772 -6.66 25.42 -31.28
CA ALA A 772 -7.52 25.44 -30.09
C ALA A 772 -6.77 25.92 -28.84
N HIS A 773 -5.43 25.91 -28.86
CA HIS A 773 -4.59 26.41 -27.77
C HIS A 773 -3.83 27.66 -28.19
N SER A 774 -4.02 28.76 -27.48
CA SER A 774 -3.24 29.99 -27.65
C SER A 774 -2.35 30.29 -26.45
N VAL A 775 -1.33 31.11 -26.68
CA VAL A 775 -0.53 31.73 -25.61
C VAL A 775 -0.57 33.24 -25.83
N TYR A 776 -1.01 33.97 -24.83
CA TYR A 776 -0.84 35.41 -24.78
C TYR A 776 0.51 35.73 -24.11
N ASP A 777 1.49 36.08 -24.94
CA ASP A 777 2.90 36.22 -24.55
C ASP A 777 3.27 37.67 -24.13
N SER A 778 2.38 38.33 -23.39
CA SER A 778 2.58 39.67 -22.84
C SER A 778 1.92 39.78 -21.47
N TYR A 779 2.33 40.75 -20.65
CA TYR A 779 1.75 41.01 -19.34
C TYR A 779 1.78 42.51 -19.04
N GLY A 780 0.60 43.16 -19.08
CA GLY A 780 0.46 44.60 -18.84
C GLY A 780 0.24 45.01 -17.37
N GLY A 781 0.17 44.06 -16.42
CA GLY A 781 -0.29 44.32 -15.05
C GLY A 781 -1.81 44.19 -14.89
N VAL A 782 -2.36 44.72 -13.79
CA VAL A 782 -3.83 44.72 -13.57
C VAL A 782 -4.50 45.45 -14.73
N VAL A 783 -5.49 44.82 -15.37
CA VAL A 783 -6.15 45.36 -16.56
C VAL A 783 -6.94 46.62 -16.21
N LEU A 784 -6.39 47.77 -16.62
CA LEU A 784 -7.00 49.09 -16.44
C LEU A 784 -7.59 49.67 -17.75
N GLY A 785 -7.43 48.99 -18.88
CA GLY A 785 -7.92 49.43 -20.19
C GLY A 785 -8.26 48.27 -21.13
N SER A 786 -9.13 48.51 -22.11
CA SER A 786 -9.66 47.49 -23.03
C SER A 786 -8.61 46.89 -23.98
N GLU A 787 -7.50 47.60 -24.22
CA GLU A 787 -6.44 47.15 -25.14
C GLU A 787 -5.86 45.79 -24.74
N GLU A 788 -5.79 45.47 -23.44
CA GLU A 788 -5.32 44.16 -23.00
C GLU A 788 -6.31 43.05 -23.39
N GLY A 789 -7.61 43.30 -23.21
CA GLY A 789 -8.66 42.37 -23.63
C GLY A 789 -8.63 42.14 -25.15
N ASP A 790 -8.44 43.20 -25.93
CA ASP A 790 -8.34 43.11 -27.39
C ASP A 790 -7.12 42.29 -27.84
N ARG A 791 -5.98 42.45 -27.16
CA ARG A 791 -4.78 41.64 -27.40
C ARG A 791 -4.96 40.17 -27.04
N ILE A 792 -5.63 39.88 -25.91
CA ILE A 792 -5.96 38.50 -25.52
C ILE A 792 -6.89 37.87 -26.57
N ALA A 793 -7.94 38.59 -26.98
CA ALA A 793 -8.86 38.11 -28.02
C ALA A 793 -8.13 37.85 -29.36
N ALA A 794 -7.22 38.73 -29.76
CA ALA A 794 -6.39 38.53 -30.95
C ALA A 794 -5.48 37.31 -30.82
N ALA A 795 -4.85 37.08 -29.66
CA ALA A 795 -4.00 35.93 -29.41
C ALA A 795 -4.77 34.59 -29.43
N MET A 796 -6.01 34.58 -28.95
CA MET A 796 -6.90 33.42 -29.03
C MET A 796 -7.29 33.05 -30.47
N GLY A 797 -7.29 34.02 -31.37
CA GLY A 797 -7.68 33.82 -32.77
C GLY A 797 -9.13 33.33 -32.91
N PRO A 798 -9.52 32.80 -34.09
CA PRO A 798 -10.90 32.39 -34.38
C PRO A 798 -11.25 30.98 -33.91
N LYS A 799 -10.26 30.16 -33.52
CA LYS A 799 -10.45 28.75 -33.13
C LYS A 799 -10.03 28.44 -31.69
N GLY A 800 -9.40 29.39 -31.00
CA GLY A 800 -8.92 29.18 -29.64
C GLY A 800 -10.06 28.83 -28.69
N LYS A 801 -9.85 27.76 -27.92
CA LYS A 801 -10.70 27.24 -26.84
C LYS A 801 -10.06 27.43 -25.45
N GLY A 802 -8.73 27.35 -25.38
CA GLY A 802 -7.94 27.59 -24.17
C GLY A 802 -6.74 28.49 -24.43
N CYS A 803 -6.45 29.38 -23.49
CA CYS A 803 -5.38 30.36 -23.60
C CYS A 803 -4.54 30.40 -22.32
N ILE A 804 -3.22 30.27 -22.46
CA ILE A 804 -2.27 30.60 -21.40
C ILE A 804 -2.04 32.11 -21.41
N LEU A 805 -2.35 32.77 -20.30
CA LEU A 805 -2.07 34.18 -20.09
C LEU A 805 -0.77 34.32 -19.30
N ARG A 806 0.34 34.65 -19.96
CA ARG A 806 1.67 34.64 -19.33
C ARG A 806 1.67 35.44 -18.02
N ASN A 807 2.12 34.81 -16.94
CA ASN A 807 2.16 35.36 -15.56
C ASN A 807 0.80 35.71 -14.93
N HIS A 808 -0.33 35.39 -15.57
CA HIS A 808 -1.67 35.70 -15.06
C HIS A 808 -2.49 34.43 -14.77
N GLY A 809 -2.41 33.40 -15.62
CA GLY A 809 -3.12 32.14 -15.43
C GLY A 809 -3.65 31.60 -16.75
N ILE A 810 -4.85 31.03 -16.72
CA ILE A 810 -5.48 30.40 -17.89
C ILE A 810 -6.88 30.95 -18.12
N LEU A 811 -7.34 30.91 -19.37
CA LEU A 811 -8.68 31.34 -19.78
C LEU A 811 -9.23 30.36 -20.82
N THR A 812 -10.50 30.03 -20.73
CA THR A 812 -11.17 29.12 -21.66
C THR A 812 -12.50 29.69 -22.13
N VAL A 813 -12.97 29.22 -23.28
CA VAL A 813 -14.20 29.66 -23.93
C VAL A 813 -15.01 28.49 -24.46
N GLY A 814 -16.32 28.66 -24.54
CA GLY A 814 -17.25 27.65 -25.06
C GLY A 814 -18.58 28.24 -25.53
N GLN A 815 -19.42 27.39 -26.11
CA GLN A 815 -20.80 27.68 -26.51
C GLN A 815 -21.78 27.56 -25.33
N THR A 816 -21.37 26.83 -24.28
CA THR A 816 -22.09 26.70 -23.01
C THR A 816 -21.16 26.99 -21.85
N VAL A 817 -21.73 27.30 -20.68
CA VAL A 817 -20.93 27.51 -19.45
C VAL A 817 -20.21 26.22 -19.06
N ASP A 818 -20.89 25.10 -19.21
CA ASP A 818 -20.42 23.74 -18.98
C ASP A 818 -19.19 23.41 -19.82
N GLU A 819 -19.23 23.67 -21.12
CA GLU A 819 -18.09 23.45 -22.02
C GLU A 819 -16.89 24.29 -21.57
N ALA A 820 -17.09 25.59 -21.32
CA ALA A 820 -16.01 26.48 -20.89
C ALA A 820 -15.46 26.06 -19.51
N ALA A 821 -16.31 25.70 -18.56
CA ALA A 821 -15.92 25.31 -17.21
C ALA A 821 -15.21 23.95 -17.19
N TRP A 822 -15.63 22.99 -18.01
CA TRP A 822 -14.94 21.72 -18.17
C TRP A 822 -13.59 21.89 -18.84
N LEU A 823 -13.51 22.66 -19.94
CA LEU A 823 -12.24 22.98 -20.57
C LEU A 823 -11.29 23.67 -19.57
N TYR A 824 -11.78 24.58 -18.73
CA TYR A 824 -10.98 25.19 -17.67
C TYR A 824 -10.40 24.14 -16.72
N THR A 825 -11.26 23.24 -16.22
CA THR A 825 -10.91 22.16 -15.28
C THR A 825 -9.90 21.19 -15.91
N SER A 826 -10.13 20.79 -17.16
CA SER A 826 -9.23 19.93 -17.95
C SER A 826 -7.88 20.60 -18.17
N MET A 827 -7.85 21.90 -18.49
CA MET A 827 -6.62 22.65 -18.71
C MET A 827 -5.82 22.86 -17.42
N GLU A 828 -6.47 23.17 -16.30
CA GLU A 828 -5.84 23.27 -14.97
C GLU A 828 -5.18 21.94 -14.56
N ARG A 829 -5.91 20.83 -14.71
CA ARG A 829 -5.37 19.48 -14.44
C ARG A 829 -4.25 19.13 -15.40
N SER A 830 -4.35 19.51 -16.68
CA SER A 830 -3.28 19.30 -17.66
C SER A 830 -2.02 20.11 -17.32
N CYS A 831 -2.16 21.35 -16.82
CA CYS A 831 -1.03 22.12 -16.31
C CYS A 831 -0.33 21.42 -15.13
N ARG A 832 -1.09 20.82 -14.21
CA ARG A 832 -0.52 20.01 -13.13
C ARG A 832 0.27 18.81 -13.67
N VAL A 833 -0.32 18.06 -14.60
CA VAL A 833 0.33 16.90 -15.22
C VAL A 833 1.60 17.32 -15.97
N GLN A 834 1.54 18.40 -16.75
CA GLN A 834 2.68 18.94 -17.47
C GLN A 834 3.81 19.34 -16.50
N LEU A 835 3.52 20.06 -15.41
CA LEU A 835 4.54 20.43 -14.42
C LEU A 835 5.23 19.21 -13.79
N LEU A 836 4.46 18.16 -13.49
CA LEU A 836 5.00 16.89 -12.98
C LEU A 836 5.84 16.17 -14.04
N ALA A 837 5.37 16.15 -15.30
CA ALA A 837 6.09 15.56 -16.42
C ALA A 837 7.39 16.30 -16.74
N GLU A 838 7.40 17.64 -16.69
CA GLU A 838 8.62 18.43 -16.86
C GLU A 838 9.60 18.21 -15.72
N ALA A 839 9.12 18.09 -14.48
CA ALA A 839 9.98 17.78 -13.33
C ALA A 839 10.64 16.39 -13.48
N ALA A 840 9.88 15.40 -13.98
CA ALA A 840 10.42 14.08 -14.30
C ALA A 840 11.42 14.14 -15.48
N ALA A 841 11.08 14.87 -16.54
CA ALA A 841 11.92 15.02 -17.72
C ALA A 841 13.22 15.77 -17.45
N ALA A 842 13.22 16.71 -16.50
CA ALA A 842 14.43 17.38 -16.04
C ALA A 842 15.48 16.42 -15.46
N ASN A 843 15.08 15.21 -15.03
CA ASN A 843 15.98 14.14 -14.59
C ASN A 843 16.42 13.19 -15.72
N GLY A 844 16.17 13.54 -16.99
CA GLY A 844 16.62 12.77 -18.16
C GLY A 844 15.62 11.76 -18.71
N LEU A 845 14.41 11.67 -18.14
CA LEU A 845 13.33 10.82 -18.68
C LEU A 845 12.70 11.47 -19.93
N PRO A 846 12.82 10.88 -21.13
CA PRO A 846 12.25 11.48 -22.33
C PRO A 846 10.72 11.41 -22.30
N LYS A 847 10.05 12.52 -22.64
CA LYS A 847 8.61 12.54 -22.86
C LYS A 847 8.28 11.86 -24.19
N VAL A 848 7.34 10.92 -24.18
CA VAL A 848 6.74 10.35 -25.39
C VAL A 848 5.41 11.05 -25.61
N LEU A 849 5.30 11.80 -26.71
CA LEU A 849 4.10 12.55 -27.05
C LEU A 849 3.12 11.67 -27.83
N ILE A 850 1.84 11.98 -27.75
CA ILE A 850 0.81 11.39 -28.61
C ILE A 850 1.06 11.84 -30.06
N ASP A 851 1.03 10.89 -30.99
CA ASP A 851 1.26 11.14 -32.40
C ASP A 851 0.20 12.10 -32.97
N ASP A 852 0.56 12.85 -34.02
CA ASP A 852 -0.31 13.87 -34.59
C ASP A 852 -1.67 13.33 -35.04
N GLU A 853 -1.72 12.11 -35.56
CA GLU A 853 -2.92 11.41 -36.02
C GLU A 853 -3.86 11.10 -34.85
N GLU A 854 -3.34 10.49 -33.79
CA GLU A 854 -4.09 10.10 -32.58
C GLU A 854 -4.55 11.34 -31.80
N ALA A 855 -3.69 12.35 -31.68
CA ALA A 855 -4.05 13.59 -31.03
C ALA A 855 -5.08 14.40 -31.84
N ASN A 856 -5.15 14.24 -33.17
CA ASN A 856 -6.23 14.83 -33.98
C ASN A 856 -7.54 14.08 -33.77
N PHE A 857 -7.51 12.74 -33.76
CA PHE A 857 -8.69 11.94 -33.45
C PHE A 857 -9.25 12.25 -32.06
N ASN A 858 -8.40 12.32 -31.04
CA ASN A 858 -8.80 12.71 -29.68
C ASN A 858 -9.37 14.12 -29.67
N PHE A 859 -8.80 15.07 -30.41
CA PHE A 859 -9.35 16.42 -30.52
C PHE A 859 -10.75 16.44 -31.15
N ASP A 860 -10.96 15.70 -32.24
CA ASP A 860 -12.24 15.64 -32.96
C ASP A 860 -13.35 15.02 -32.10
N VAL A 861 -13.01 14.11 -31.20
CA VAL A 861 -13.95 13.47 -30.28
C VAL A 861 -14.14 14.31 -29.01
N GLU A 862 -13.05 14.60 -28.29
CA GLU A 862 -13.13 15.13 -26.93
C GLU A 862 -13.28 16.64 -26.84
N SER A 863 -12.92 17.37 -27.89
CA SER A 863 -13.16 18.81 -27.93
C SER A 863 -14.57 19.16 -28.40
N ASP A 864 -15.38 18.17 -28.80
CA ASP A 864 -16.75 18.39 -29.23
C ASP A 864 -17.58 19.06 -28.11
N PRO A 865 -18.37 20.10 -28.44
CA PRO A 865 -19.15 20.84 -27.43
C PRO A 865 -20.14 19.97 -26.65
N GLU A 866 -20.74 18.96 -27.28
CA GLU A 866 -21.68 18.04 -26.62
C GLU A 866 -20.95 17.15 -25.62
N ILE A 867 -19.75 16.67 -25.96
CA ILE A 867 -18.89 15.91 -25.04
C ILE A 867 -18.49 16.76 -23.85
N CYS A 868 -17.97 17.97 -24.09
CA CYS A 868 -17.55 18.85 -22.99
C CYS A 868 -18.70 19.25 -22.07
N TYR A 869 -19.91 19.44 -22.63
CA TYR A 869 -21.13 19.64 -21.85
C TYR A 869 -21.45 18.43 -20.96
N CYS A 870 -21.43 17.21 -21.53
CA CYS A 870 -21.72 15.98 -20.81
C CYS A 870 -20.70 15.68 -19.69
N GLU A 871 -19.42 15.93 -19.93
CA GLU A 871 -18.37 15.80 -18.90
C GLU A 871 -18.64 16.69 -17.69
N PHE A 872 -19.12 17.92 -17.93
CA PHE A 872 -19.48 18.82 -16.83
C PHE A 872 -20.73 18.38 -16.06
N GLN A 873 -21.66 17.64 -16.68
CA GLN A 873 -22.92 17.26 -16.04
C GLN A 873 -22.70 16.41 -14.78
N ALA A 874 -21.66 15.57 -14.76
CA ALA A 874 -21.31 14.80 -13.56
C ALA A 874 -21.02 15.70 -12.35
N TYR A 875 -20.42 16.87 -12.58
CA TYR A 875 -20.16 17.85 -11.53
C TYR A 875 -21.42 18.67 -11.20
N TYR A 876 -22.20 19.05 -12.21
CA TYR A 876 -23.49 19.73 -11.99
C TYR A 876 -24.44 18.91 -11.12
N ASP A 877 -24.60 17.61 -11.42
CA ASP A 877 -25.48 16.71 -10.67
C ASP A 877 -25.01 16.55 -9.21
N LEU A 878 -23.69 16.48 -9.00
CA LEU A 878 -23.11 16.46 -7.66
C LEU A 878 -23.37 17.76 -6.90
N GLU A 879 -23.26 18.92 -7.56
CA GLU A 879 -23.59 20.21 -6.95
C GLU A 879 -25.07 20.31 -6.56
N ASP A 880 -25.96 19.76 -7.38
CA ASP A 880 -27.40 19.76 -7.13
C ASP A 880 -27.73 18.95 -5.89
N GLU A 881 -27.20 17.73 -5.81
CA GLU A 881 -27.37 16.82 -4.68
C GLU A 881 -26.79 17.42 -3.39
N LEU A 882 -25.54 17.88 -3.43
CA LEU A 882 -24.85 18.39 -2.23
C LEU A 882 -25.44 19.68 -1.68
N SER A 883 -26.16 20.44 -2.51
CA SER A 883 -26.72 21.73 -2.11
C SER A 883 -28.24 21.74 -1.99
N ASP A 884 -28.91 20.62 -2.25
CA ASP A 884 -30.38 20.54 -2.33
C ASP A 884 -30.93 21.63 -3.26
N GLY A 885 -30.30 21.78 -4.43
CA GLY A 885 -30.61 22.80 -5.43
C GLY A 885 -30.44 24.26 -4.97
N ALA A 886 -29.73 24.54 -3.87
CA ALA A 886 -29.65 25.88 -3.31
C ALA A 886 -29.00 26.93 -4.22
N PHE A 887 -28.22 26.52 -5.22
CA PHE A 887 -27.63 27.43 -6.22
C PHE A 887 -28.63 27.87 -7.30
N LYS A 888 -29.70 27.10 -7.52
CA LYS A 888 -30.73 27.40 -8.54
C LYS A 888 -31.64 28.57 -8.16
N LYS A 889 -31.56 29.02 -6.89
CA LYS A 889 -32.44 30.04 -6.29
C LYS A 889 -32.08 31.47 -6.68
#